data_AF-A0A812IJS3-F1
#
_entry.id   AF-A0A812IJS3-F1
#
_cell.length_a   1.000
_cell.length_b   1.000
_cell.length_c   1.000
_cell.angle_alpha   90.00
_cell.angle_beta   90.00
_cell.angle_gamma   90.00
#
_symmetry.space_group_name_H-M   'P 1'
#
loop_
_entity.id
_entity.type
_entity.pdbx_description
1 polymer ?
#
loop_
_entity_poly.entity_id
_entity_poly.type
_entity_poly.pdbx_seq_one_letter_code
_entity_poly.pdbx_strand_id
1 'polypeptide(L)'
;MNAVVAWICALGLLMPAEGVVRLYPILNDPTANPQQQRAWIKTPKGLANFVHFAAYRGALDANDLDAYAATGLGDAVWPQYTALHDLNNTMRNVVSRHMWLVDVSNYLPGDTDRCDPVSPGVSVCEYHLLADTSKLLALLGENFTGMDNGEQDGRWMGFAGQQLRGRGGSPKARQDELRQGFLYFSQHFERMADDLGFKLMSLNSLWYPHYYARAGYYTLLGAETAQGLPNDQIFYAFLRGAAKQYGLRVWGDASVGNRWWGPEGPKDCSSCTCSENGTSLALMRSLMYQQLLYNSAFFSFEAGWTCGVNKTQLSPIGIIQKAGKSFVDRQITAGGIQAGIGSHITQFAILLDYFAGFQPPRHLYQNVAFRVWGNIPWEKAEFWTHGVLNVLYPGYETASYFHNESGFLAPTPFGDAADMLLSDAPLWLLQRYPVVVVGSALRAMRSEVAKKLEDYVAGGGILVITADAIRTLPLTAVEAASGRDCNTLPAGAIVTVQSISDPTTPPKQVKETAPLKVCTLNWRTTAKTRAIASVGLQTLAAVAAIGTGRLVVIASSGVAGTSQVPAVPLPLAPSASQAVDKKLPIPFPIAQHVRMILEEIFMEQAVFQVEDASDSPALNMVATRRSDAEYILAVANTQLSQRPFKIRSRIGPIKSVDEVELDDAMVASCATPGYVPTHTPKGVDCGSDSSTTIAGLSQRVFSITLQKSNASIIQPQSPPLLPSHRGLPLSGTGSLVEQVLLRPSFFQHWDTIAVDWRYVEVRDTAALIEDAAWAIRQRLRIVVDFSSGANLYPDLRFCNNSAVQYEASIARVERVLGKMASIVHSDAPNRPNGVFSSHAILAFHRAPENYYSSSQCLADFAAAGARLANRAATHNISISVRVGLPGKPPANLPAAAALLEAMGSPENVRLALQLASVSTGPVSASDHPLLALVAVWMAAGRSVDTYNDGSGGLIGMSSPLACLKRDEAQWAAEWLAQRAHGSLLLHDASFPRELEDAQDAEFEEVRALEALELKQMPPATSICTSDGEEDQDSLQYV
;
A
#
# COMPACT_ATOMS: atom_id res chain seq x y z
N MET A 1 3.52 14.78 -57.93
CA MET A 1 2.72 14.14 -56.85
C MET A 1 3.55 13.25 -55.92
N ASN A 2 4.58 12.52 -56.38
CA ASN A 2 5.39 11.65 -55.51
C ASN A 2 6.40 12.37 -54.58
N ALA A 3 6.72 13.65 -54.83
CA ALA A 3 7.58 14.44 -53.93
C ALA A 3 6.83 15.07 -52.74
N VAL A 4 5.51 15.29 -52.88
CA VAL A 4 4.68 15.90 -51.83
C VAL A 4 4.25 14.87 -50.78
N VAL A 5 4.11 13.60 -51.17
CA VAL A 5 3.83 12.49 -50.24
C VAL A 5 5.08 12.14 -49.40
N ALA A 6 6.29 12.24 -49.97
CA ALA A 6 7.54 12.07 -49.22
C ALA A 6 7.77 13.18 -48.17
N TRP A 7 7.34 14.41 -48.46
CA TRP A 7 7.39 15.51 -47.49
C TRP A 7 6.35 15.38 -46.37
N ILE A 8 5.16 14.83 -46.65
CA ILE A 8 4.12 14.61 -45.62
C ILE A 8 4.46 13.41 -44.72
N CYS A 9 5.10 12.35 -45.23
CA CYS A 9 5.62 11.27 -44.38
C CYS A 9 6.85 11.69 -43.55
N ALA A 10 7.63 12.68 -44.00
CA ALA A 10 8.71 13.29 -43.21
C ALA A 10 8.20 14.28 -42.14
N LEU A 11 6.96 14.73 -42.22
CA LEU A 11 6.30 15.58 -41.20
C LEU A 11 5.49 14.78 -40.16
N GLY A 12 5.21 13.50 -40.41
CA GLY A 12 4.81 12.54 -39.36
C GLY A 12 5.98 12.00 -38.53
N LEU A 13 7.20 12.50 -38.78
CA LEU A 13 8.46 12.11 -38.16
C LEU A 13 8.96 13.10 -37.09
N LEU A 14 8.13 14.09 -36.74
CA LEU A 14 8.30 14.83 -35.49
C LEU A 14 7.60 14.01 -34.39
N MET A 15 8.39 13.49 -33.46
CA MET A 15 7.89 13.25 -32.09
C MET A 15 7.03 14.47 -31.70
N PRO A 16 5.90 14.32 -30.99
CA PRO A 16 5.19 15.48 -30.49
C PRO A 16 6.20 16.41 -29.80
N ALA A 17 6.25 17.64 -30.30
CA ALA A 17 7.22 18.64 -29.90
C ALA A 17 7.08 18.95 -28.39
N GLU A 18 8.23 19.08 -27.74
CA GLU A 18 8.46 19.61 -26.38
C GLU A 18 7.97 18.77 -25.19
N GLY A 19 8.87 18.58 -24.22
CA GLY A 19 8.63 17.90 -22.95
C GLY A 19 7.65 18.67 -22.07
N VAL A 20 6.36 18.49 -22.33
CA VAL A 20 5.30 19.08 -21.52
C VAL A 20 5.26 18.40 -20.16
N VAL A 21 5.54 19.17 -19.11
CA VAL A 21 5.33 18.76 -17.71
C VAL A 21 3.88 18.34 -17.52
N ARG A 22 3.66 17.15 -16.93
CA ARG A 22 2.33 16.65 -16.61
C ARG A 22 2.02 16.80 -15.13
N LEU A 23 0.78 17.16 -14.80
CA LEU A 23 0.33 17.39 -13.43
C LEU A 23 -0.97 16.64 -13.14
N TYR A 24 -1.06 16.04 -11.95
CA TYR A 24 -2.32 15.58 -11.36
C TYR A 24 -2.68 16.48 -10.16
N PRO A 25 -3.44 17.58 -10.36
CA PRO A 25 -3.61 18.62 -9.36
C PRO A 25 -4.90 18.45 -8.53
N ILE A 26 -5.26 17.20 -8.22
CA ILE A 26 -6.51 16.88 -7.53
C ILE A 26 -6.17 16.42 -6.12
N LEU A 27 -6.74 17.13 -5.15
CA LEU A 27 -6.65 16.79 -3.74
C LEU A 27 -7.14 15.36 -3.49
N ASN A 28 -6.45 14.63 -2.62
CA ASN A 28 -6.86 13.27 -2.30
C ASN A 28 -8.21 13.28 -1.57
N ASP A 29 -9.25 12.77 -2.24
CA ASP A 29 -10.57 12.52 -1.66
C ASP A 29 -10.67 11.03 -1.26
N PRO A 30 -10.67 10.72 0.05
CA PRO A 30 -10.84 9.35 0.53
C PRO A 30 -12.13 8.72 0.01
N THR A 31 -13.23 9.47 -0.08
CA THR A 31 -14.56 8.92 -0.38
C THR A 31 -14.68 8.38 -1.81
N ALA A 32 -13.84 8.90 -2.72
CA ALA A 32 -13.73 8.42 -4.09
C ALA A 32 -12.86 7.16 -4.24
N ASN A 33 -12.13 6.74 -3.19
CA ASN A 33 -11.29 5.54 -3.23
C ASN A 33 -12.12 4.27 -2.94
N PRO A 34 -12.08 3.22 -3.79
CA PRO A 34 -12.81 1.97 -3.56
C PRO A 34 -12.51 1.30 -2.22
N GLN A 35 -11.27 1.41 -1.71
CA GLN A 35 -10.89 0.83 -0.42
C GLN A 35 -11.67 1.47 0.74
N GLN A 36 -12.06 2.75 0.64
CA GLN A 36 -12.96 3.38 1.60
C GLN A 36 -14.37 2.83 1.55
N GLN A 37 -14.78 2.05 0.54
CA GLN A 37 -16.06 1.33 0.61
C GLN A 37 -15.93 0.07 1.48
N ARG A 38 -14.77 -0.60 1.43
CA ARG A 38 -14.49 -1.84 2.18
C ARG A 38 -14.09 -1.64 3.64
N ALA A 39 -13.28 -0.61 3.94
CA ALA A 39 -12.70 -0.39 5.26
C ALA A 39 -13.72 -0.53 6.41
N TRP A 40 -13.33 -1.18 7.51
CA TRP A 40 -14.15 -1.28 8.71
C TRP A 40 -14.45 0.12 9.28
N ILE A 41 -13.41 0.96 9.36
CA ILE A 41 -13.49 2.35 9.79
C ILE A 41 -13.29 3.27 8.59
N LYS A 42 -14.12 4.31 8.50
CA LYS A 42 -14.03 5.33 7.45
C LYS A 42 -13.29 6.56 7.95
N THR A 43 -12.63 7.27 7.05
CA THR A 43 -12.13 8.61 7.36
C THR A 43 -13.33 9.52 7.69
N PRO A 44 -13.29 10.29 8.81
CA PRO A 44 -14.35 11.23 9.16
C PRO A 44 -14.63 12.24 8.04
N LYS A 45 -15.90 12.55 7.78
CA LYS A 45 -16.30 13.42 6.67
C LYS A 45 -15.89 14.88 6.90
N GLY A 46 -15.88 15.31 8.17
CA GLY A 46 -15.43 16.65 8.57
C GLY A 46 -13.99 16.99 8.13
N LEU A 47 -13.16 15.99 7.86
CA LEU A 47 -11.74 16.16 7.49
C LEU A 47 -11.49 16.27 5.99
N ALA A 48 -12.54 16.27 5.17
CA ALA A 48 -12.39 16.31 3.71
C ALA A 48 -11.81 17.65 3.21
N ASN A 49 -12.08 18.75 3.93
CA ASN A 49 -11.98 20.10 3.37
C ASN A 49 -11.19 21.11 4.23
N PHE A 50 -10.80 20.76 5.45
CA PHE A 50 -10.20 21.68 6.41
C PHE A 50 -8.96 21.07 7.08
N VAL A 51 -8.00 21.93 7.39
CA VAL A 51 -6.87 21.59 8.24
C VAL A 51 -7.21 22.02 9.66
N HIS A 52 -7.14 21.07 10.58
CA HIS A 52 -7.35 21.29 12.00
C HIS A 52 -6.00 21.37 12.73
N PHE A 53 -5.98 22.06 13.86
CA PHE A 53 -4.75 22.20 14.64
C PHE A 53 -4.97 21.60 16.02
N ALA A 54 -4.15 20.62 16.37
CA ALA A 54 -4.08 20.10 17.74
C ALA A 54 -2.97 20.85 18.47
N ALA A 55 -3.26 21.36 19.67
CA ALA A 55 -2.26 22.05 20.49
C ALA A 55 -2.45 21.88 22.00
N TYR A 56 -3.33 20.97 22.42
CA TYR A 56 -3.68 20.82 23.82
C TYR A 56 -3.52 19.38 24.29
N ARG A 57 -2.54 19.15 25.18
CA ARG A 57 -2.27 17.88 25.86
C ARG A 57 -2.49 17.93 27.39
N GLY A 58 -3.26 18.91 27.88
CA GLY A 58 -3.50 19.11 29.32
C GLY A 58 -4.77 18.44 29.84
N ALA A 59 -5.25 18.88 31.00
CA ALA A 59 -6.48 18.37 31.61
C ALA A 59 -7.73 18.83 30.82
N LEU A 60 -8.66 17.91 30.57
CA LEU A 60 -9.88 18.20 29.79
C LEU A 60 -11.02 18.78 30.65
N ASP A 61 -10.70 19.63 31.62
CA ASP A 61 -11.70 20.37 32.40
C ASP A 61 -12.13 21.68 31.70
N ALA A 62 -13.23 22.26 32.18
CA ALA A 62 -13.83 23.41 31.53
C ALA A 62 -12.91 24.65 31.51
N ASN A 63 -12.21 24.94 32.61
CA ASN A 63 -11.41 26.15 32.72
C ASN A 63 -10.18 26.07 31.81
N ASP A 64 -9.55 24.90 31.80
CA ASP A 64 -8.36 24.65 31.00
C ASP A 64 -8.66 24.69 29.50
N LEU A 65 -9.79 24.11 29.08
CA LEU A 65 -10.22 24.18 27.67
C LEU A 65 -10.64 25.58 27.26
N ASP A 66 -11.25 26.38 28.15
CA ASP A 66 -11.57 27.79 27.87
C ASP A 66 -10.30 28.63 27.74
N ALA A 67 -9.30 28.39 28.59
CA ALA A 67 -7.99 29.02 28.49
C ALA A 67 -7.30 28.65 27.18
N TYR A 68 -7.34 27.38 26.77
CA TYR A 68 -6.83 26.93 25.49
C TYR A 68 -7.55 27.60 24.30
N ALA A 69 -8.88 27.61 24.30
CA ALA A 69 -9.67 28.24 23.24
C ALA A 69 -9.32 29.74 23.08
N ALA A 70 -9.07 30.44 24.19
CA ALA A 70 -8.67 31.84 24.19
C ALA A 70 -7.30 32.11 23.54
N THR A 71 -6.42 31.11 23.43
CA THR A 71 -5.11 31.26 22.74
C THR A 71 -5.24 31.42 21.23
N GLY A 72 -6.29 30.80 20.65
CA GLY A 72 -6.49 30.68 19.20
C GLY A 72 -5.55 29.69 18.52
N LEU A 73 -4.94 28.75 19.24
CA LEU A 73 -3.96 27.80 18.70
C LEU A 73 -4.56 26.65 17.88
N GLY A 74 -5.84 26.34 18.06
CA GLY A 74 -6.48 25.22 17.37
C GLY A 74 -7.85 24.87 17.93
N ASP A 75 -8.42 23.80 17.39
CA ASP A 75 -9.77 23.29 17.66
C ASP A 75 -9.77 21.79 18.01
N ALA A 76 -8.60 21.23 18.29
CA ALA A 76 -8.40 19.82 18.60
C ALA A 76 -7.58 19.61 19.88
N VAL A 77 -7.96 18.59 20.66
CA VAL A 77 -7.23 18.12 21.84
C VAL A 77 -6.54 16.80 21.53
N TRP A 78 -5.36 16.61 22.11
CA TRP A 78 -4.53 15.42 22.00
C TRP A 78 -4.14 14.90 23.38
N PRO A 79 -5.07 14.23 24.11
CA PRO A 79 -4.82 13.82 25.48
C PRO A 79 -4.13 12.46 25.56
N GLN A 80 -3.53 12.20 26.72
CA GLN A 80 -3.08 10.86 27.11
C GLN A 80 -4.26 10.02 27.64
N TYR A 81 -4.08 8.70 27.73
CA TYR A 81 -5.11 7.77 28.22
C TYR A 81 -5.69 8.13 29.60
N THR A 82 -4.97 8.86 30.45
CA THR A 82 -5.44 9.31 31.77
C THR A 82 -6.70 10.17 31.67
N ALA A 83 -6.94 10.85 30.55
CA ALA A 83 -8.16 11.60 30.28
C ALA A 83 -9.43 10.72 30.20
N LEU A 84 -9.27 9.40 30.07
CA LEU A 84 -10.37 8.44 29.98
C LEU A 84 -10.89 8.00 31.36
N HIS A 85 -10.18 8.30 32.46
CA HIS A 85 -10.57 7.86 33.81
C HIS A 85 -11.90 8.46 34.28
N ASP A 86 -12.19 9.71 33.91
CA ASP A 86 -13.47 10.39 34.15
C ASP A 86 -14.13 10.76 32.82
N LEU A 87 -14.31 9.74 31.97
CA LEU A 87 -14.76 9.87 30.59
C LEU A 87 -16.01 10.76 30.44
N ASN A 88 -17.00 10.62 31.32
CA ASN A 88 -18.26 11.36 31.20
C ASN A 88 -18.09 12.86 31.45
N ASN A 89 -17.20 13.26 32.37
CA ASN A 89 -16.97 14.68 32.64
C ASN A 89 -16.05 15.29 31.58
N THR A 90 -14.94 14.63 31.27
CA THR A 90 -13.96 15.11 30.29
C THR A 90 -14.60 15.25 28.91
N MET A 91 -15.35 14.24 28.45
CA MET A 91 -15.97 14.28 27.12
C MET A 91 -17.12 15.28 27.02
N ARG A 92 -17.87 15.54 28.10
CA ARG A 92 -18.88 16.62 28.10
C ARG A 92 -18.26 17.98 27.82
N ASN A 93 -17.06 18.24 28.33
CA ASN A 93 -16.37 19.51 28.10
C ASN A 93 -15.82 19.64 26.68
N VAL A 94 -15.37 18.54 26.08
CA VAL A 94 -14.91 18.48 24.68
C VAL A 94 -16.09 18.67 23.73
N VAL A 95 -17.19 17.93 23.94
CA VAL A 95 -18.40 17.98 23.11
C VAL A 95 -19.04 19.38 23.13
N SER A 96 -19.16 20.01 24.31
CA SER A 96 -19.80 21.33 24.42
C SER A 96 -19.04 22.45 23.71
N ARG A 97 -17.77 22.23 23.39
CA ARG A 97 -16.89 23.16 22.65
C ARG A 97 -16.69 22.75 21.19
N HIS A 98 -17.35 21.68 20.73
CA HIS A 98 -17.22 21.14 19.37
C HIS A 98 -15.78 20.79 18.96
N MET A 99 -14.93 20.40 19.92
CA MET A 99 -13.52 20.10 19.65
C MET A 99 -13.35 18.70 19.07
N TRP A 100 -12.25 18.50 18.33
CA TRP A 100 -11.79 17.18 17.91
C TRP A 100 -10.99 16.49 19.02
N LEU A 101 -11.22 15.19 19.20
CA LEU A 101 -10.38 14.31 20.03
C LEU A 101 -9.43 13.54 19.10
N VAL A 102 -8.16 13.90 19.18
CA VAL A 102 -7.08 13.36 18.34
C VAL A 102 -6.25 12.38 19.15
N ASP A 103 -6.07 11.17 18.62
CA ASP A 103 -4.97 10.28 18.96
C ASP A 103 -4.72 10.06 20.47
N VAL A 104 -5.64 9.35 21.17
CA VAL A 104 -5.49 9.17 22.64
C VAL A 104 -4.26 8.33 22.98
N SER A 105 -3.22 8.97 23.52
CA SER A 105 -1.84 8.45 23.49
C SER A 105 -1.40 7.57 24.65
N ASN A 106 -0.16 7.07 24.55
CA ASN A 106 0.62 6.34 25.57
C ASN A 106 0.20 4.88 25.81
N TYR A 107 -0.36 4.19 24.81
CA TYR A 107 -0.46 2.74 24.83
C TYR A 107 0.92 2.10 24.56
N LEU A 108 1.31 1.08 25.33
CA LEU A 108 2.54 0.31 25.10
C LEU A 108 2.30 -1.19 25.33
N PRO A 109 2.40 -2.04 24.28
CA PRO A 109 2.30 -3.49 24.44
C PRO A 109 3.40 -4.06 25.36
N GLY A 110 3.04 -5.00 26.22
CA GLY A 110 3.96 -5.70 27.12
C GLY A 110 4.33 -4.93 28.40
N ASP A 111 3.69 -3.79 28.66
CA ASP A 111 3.82 -3.05 29.92
C ASP A 111 2.86 -3.60 31.00
N THR A 112 2.71 -2.90 32.12
CA THR A 112 1.74 -3.23 33.17
C THR A 112 0.30 -2.95 32.73
N ASP A 113 -0.62 -3.85 33.05
CA ASP A 113 -2.08 -3.67 32.92
C ASP A 113 -2.66 -2.79 34.05
N ARG A 114 -1.86 -2.52 35.09
CA ARG A 114 -2.19 -1.60 36.19
C ARG A 114 -1.77 -0.18 35.85
N CYS A 115 -2.60 0.53 35.10
CA CYS A 115 -2.36 1.94 34.81
C CYS A 115 -2.50 2.80 36.07
N ASP A 116 -1.48 3.59 36.42
CA ASP A 116 -1.52 4.52 37.56
C ASP A 116 -1.96 5.93 37.10
N PRO A 117 -3.15 6.41 37.53
CA PRO A 117 -3.63 7.75 37.19
C PRO A 117 -2.85 8.90 37.83
N VAL A 118 -2.08 8.63 38.88
CA VAL A 118 -1.51 9.67 39.76
C VAL A 118 -0.03 9.89 39.50
N SER A 119 0.62 9.05 38.69
CA SER A 119 2.05 9.18 38.42
C SER A 119 2.34 10.45 37.59
N PRO A 120 3.11 11.43 38.12
CA PRO A 120 3.42 12.65 37.40
C PRO A 120 4.51 12.36 36.35
N GLY A 121 4.14 12.32 35.08
CA GLY A 121 5.07 12.08 33.97
C GLY A 121 4.41 11.32 32.82
N VAL A 122 5.17 11.06 31.77
CA VAL A 122 4.79 10.27 30.59
C VAL A 122 4.55 8.80 31.01
N SER A 123 3.45 8.52 31.70
CA SER A 123 3.09 7.16 32.05
C SER A 123 2.61 6.45 30.79
N VAL A 124 3.19 5.29 30.50
CA VAL A 124 2.75 4.35 29.47
C VAL A 124 2.01 3.20 30.15
N CYS A 125 1.09 2.54 29.44
CA CYS A 125 0.35 1.40 29.99
C CYS A 125 -0.17 0.46 28.89
N GLU A 126 -0.30 -0.83 29.18
CA GLU A 126 -1.04 -1.79 28.35
C GLU A 126 -2.52 -1.81 28.79
N TYR A 127 -3.27 -0.76 28.46
CA TYR A 127 -4.70 -0.69 28.78
C TYR A 127 -5.57 -1.43 27.76
N HIS A 128 -6.71 -1.95 28.24
CA HIS A 128 -7.73 -2.60 27.39
C HIS A 128 -9.03 -1.79 27.45
N LEU A 129 -9.29 -0.95 26.44
CA LEU A 129 -10.33 0.09 26.50
C LEU A 129 -11.58 -0.24 25.69
N LEU A 130 -11.98 -1.51 25.71
CA LEU A 130 -13.07 -2.04 24.89
C LEU A 130 -14.40 -1.33 25.14
N ALA A 131 -14.73 -1.08 26.42
CA ALA A 131 -15.94 -0.36 26.80
C ALA A 131 -15.84 1.15 26.53
N ASP A 132 -14.65 1.73 26.63
CA ASP A 132 -14.48 3.19 26.58
C ASP A 132 -14.38 3.71 25.15
N THR A 133 -13.77 2.97 24.23
CA THR A 133 -13.77 3.29 22.80
C THR A 133 -15.20 3.38 22.24
N SER A 134 -16.06 2.46 22.68
CA SER A 134 -17.48 2.43 22.30
C SER A 134 -18.26 3.65 22.84
N LYS A 135 -17.97 4.09 24.07
CA LYS A 135 -18.56 5.30 24.65
C LYS A 135 -18.05 6.56 23.96
N LEU A 136 -16.75 6.66 23.68
CA LEU A 136 -16.14 7.77 22.94
C LEU A 136 -16.83 7.95 21.58
N LEU A 137 -17.04 6.85 20.87
CA LEU A 137 -17.79 6.85 19.61
C LEU A 137 -19.22 7.36 19.75
N ALA A 138 -19.94 6.91 20.79
CA ALA A 138 -21.31 7.37 21.04
C ALA A 138 -21.38 8.87 21.40
N LEU A 139 -20.37 9.40 22.09
CA LEU A 139 -20.34 10.79 22.54
C LEU A 139 -19.83 11.77 21.48
N LEU A 140 -18.75 11.41 20.76
CA LEU A 140 -18.05 12.31 19.84
C LEU A 140 -18.31 12.00 18.37
N GLY A 141 -18.75 10.79 18.04
CA GLY A 141 -19.02 10.38 16.65
C GLY A 141 -17.81 10.58 15.73
N GLU A 142 -17.96 11.47 14.75
CA GLU A 142 -16.91 11.82 13.79
C GLU A 142 -15.77 12.64 14.41
N ASN A 143 -16.01 13.40 15.49
CA ASN A 143 -14.99 14.23 16.14
C ASN A 143 -13.94 13.41 16.92
N PHE A 144 -14.15 12.10 17.09
CA PHE A 144 -13.14 11.19 17.62
C PHE A 144 -12.42 10.51 16.47
N THR A 145 -11.12 10.77 16.33
CA THR A 145 -10.30 10.25 15.23
C THR A 145 -9.84 8.81 15.49
N GLY A 146 -9.53 8.43 16.73
CA GLY A 146 -9.18 7.06 17.08
C GLY A 146 -8.23 6.98 18.27
N MET A 147 -7.97 5.76 18.70
CA MET A 147 -6.93 5.44 19.67
C MET A 147 -5.55 5.49 19.02
N ASP A 148 -4.55 5.84 19.82
CA ASP A 148 -3.16 5.94 19.38
C ASP A 148 -2.56 4.58 19.08
N ASN A 149 -2.07 4.44 17.85
CA ASN A 149 -1.17 3.34 17.49
C ASN A 149 0.30 3.71 17.75
N GLY A 150 0.61 5.00 17.93
CA GLY A 150 1.88 5.55 18.38
C GLY A 150 3.06 5.23 17.48
N GLU A 151 4.25 5.57 17.96
CA GLU A 151 5.55 5.23 17.38
C GLU A 151 5.86 3.71 17.39
N GLN A 152 4.82 2.87 17.47
CA GLN A 152 4.93 1.44 17.73
C GLN A 152 5.55 0.67 16.56
N ASP A 153 5.56 1.19 15.33
CA ASP A 153 6.36 0.59 14.25
C ASP A 153 7.86 0.63 14.56
N GLY A 154 8.35 1.73 15.13
CA GLY A 154 9.71 1.85 15.66
C GLY A 154 10.00 0.88 16.80
N ARG A 155 9.08 0.79 17.77
CA ARG A 155 9.22 -0.14 18.91
C ARG A 155 9.15 -1.60 18.47
N TRP A 156 8.23 -1.93 17.55
CA TRP A 156 8.15 -3.24 16.91
C TRP A 156 9.47 -3.59 16.24
N MET A 157 10.05 -2.66 15.48
CA MET A 157 11.36 -2.82 14.85
C MET A 157 12.47 -3.08 15.87
N GLY A 158 12.51 -2.33 16.97
CA GLY A 158 13.53 -2.45 18.03
C GLY A 158 13.43 -3.74 18.86
N PHE A 159 12.23 -4.30 19.01
CA PHE A 159 11.98 -5.44 19.91
C PHE A 159 11.43 -6.67 19.19
N ALA A 160 10.17 -6.63 18.75
CA ALA A 160 9.48 -7.79 18.20
C ALA A 160 10.16 -8.30 16.91
N GLY A 161 10.42 -7.41 15.95
CA GLY A 161 11.02 -7.72 14.65
C GLY A 161 12.43 -8.32 14.74
N GLN A 162 13.14 -8.16 15.87
CA GLN A 162 14.44 -8.80 16.10
C GLN A 162 14.37 -10.32 16.17
N GLN A 163 13.20 -10.89 16.47
CA GLN A 163 13.00 -12.33 16.57
C GLN A 163 12.95 -13.02 15.20
N LEU A 164 12.79 -12.27 14.12
CA LEU A 164 12.85 -12.80 12.77
C LEU A 164 14.28 -13.27 12.47
N ARG A 165 14.42 -14.55 12.14
CA ARG A 165 15.72 -15.11 11.72
C ARG A 165 15.91 -14.82 10.23
N GLY A 166 16.75 -13.85 9.89
CA GLY A 166 17.31 -13.75 8.54
C GLY A 166 18.21 -14.97 8.31
N ARG A 167 17.76 -15.93 7.51
CA ARG A 167 18.53 -17.14 7.19
C ARG A 167 19.45 -16.89 5.99
N GLY A 168 19.11 -15.95 5.10
CA GLY A 168 19.84 -15.72 3.85
C GLY A 168 19.78 -16.95 2.93
N GLY A 169 19.89 -16.78 1.61
CA GLY A 169 19.83 -17.92 0.70
C GLY A 169 19.42 -17.59 -0.73
N SER A 170 18.72 -18.53 -1.36
CA SER A 170 18.16 -18.38 -2.71
C SER A 170 17.10 -17.26 -2.78
N PRO A 171 16.75 -16.75 -3.97
CA PRO A 171 15.67 -15.77 -4.12
C PRO A 171 14.33 -16.20 -3.50
N LYS A 172 14.00 -17.50 -3.54
CA LYS A 172 12.82 -18.08 -2.89
C LYS A 172 12.90 -17.93 -1.36
N ALA A 173 14.02 -18.31 -0.75
CA ALA A 173 14.24 -18.15 0.68
C ALA A 173 14.12 -16.67 1.11
N ARG A 174 14.65 -15.74 0.30
CA ARG A 174 14.48 -14.30 0.54
C ARG A 174 13.02 -13.88 0.52
N GLN A 175 12.25 -14.32 -0.47
CA GLN A 175 10.84 -13.95 -0.58
C GLN A 175 10.02 -14.47 0.61
N ASP A 176 10.29 -15.69 1.06
CA ASP A 176 9.64 -16.27 2.24
C ASP A 176 9.97 -15.52 3.54
N GLU A 177 11.22 -15.06 3.71
CA GLU A 177 11.60 -14.20 4.83
C GLU A 177 10.83 -12.88 4.85
N LEU A 178 10.69 -12.22 3.70
CA LEU A 178 9.96 -10.97 3.57
C LEU A 178 8.46 -11.17 3.87
N ARG A 179 7.85 -12.25 3.37
CA ARG A 179 6.47 -12.63 3.69
C ARG A 179 6.29 -12.88 5.18
N GLN A 180 7.19 -13.63 5.81
CA GLN A 180 7.14 -13.89 7.24
C GLN A 180 7.28 -12.61 8.06
N GLY A 181 8.14 -11.68 7.62
CA GLY A 181 8.28 -10.36 8.23
C GLY A 181 6.97 -9.57 8.22
N PHE A 182 6.30 -9.53 7.06
CA PHE A 182 5.00 -8.89 6.92
C PHE A 182 3.89 -9.58 7.73
N LEU A 183 3.80 -10.92 7.74
CA LEU A 183 2.79 -11.64 8.51
C LEU A 183 2.95 -11.39 10.01
N TYR A 184 4.19 -11.40 10.50
CA TYR A 184 4.48 -11.15 11.91
C TYR A 184 4.19 -9.70 12.32
N PHE A 185 4.52 -8.73 11.45
CA PHE A 185 4.10 -7.34 11.62
C PHE A 185 2.57 -7.24 11.70
N SER A 186 1.86 -7.83 10.73
CA SER A 186 0.40 -7.78 10.66
C SER A 186 -0.26 -8.39 11.89
N GLN A 187 0.23 -9.55 12.35
CA GLN A 187 -0.27 -10.20 13.56
C GLN A 187 -0.07 -9.34 14.81
N HIS A 188 1.10 -8.71 14.95
CA HIS A 188 1.40 -7.85 16.10
C HIS A 188 0.43 -6.66 16.18
N PHE A 189 0.22 -5.97 15.06
CA PHE A 189 -0.65 -4.79 15.04
C PHE A 189 -2.15 -5.12 15.03
N GLU A 190 -2.56 -6.28 14.53
CA GLU A 190 -3.94 -6.76 14.70
C GLU A 190 -4.24 -7.04 16.18
N ARG A 191 -3.29 -7.62 16.93
CA ARG A 191 -3.45 -7.84 18.38
C ARG A 191 -3.54 -6.52 19.15
N MET A 192 -2.72 -5.54 18.81
CA MET A 192 -2.82 -4.19 19.38
C MET A 192 -4.17 -3.54 19.06
N ALA A 193 -4.64 -3.64 17.82
CA ALA A 193 -5.93 -3.09 17.42
C ALA A 193 -7.10 -3.73 18.18
N ASP A 194 -6.98 -5.01 18.56
CA ASP A 194 -7.94 -5.70 19.42
C ASP A 194 -8.03 -5.09 20.83
N ASP A 195 -6.90 -4.75 21.45
CA ASP A 195 -6.87 -4.09 22.77
C ASP A 195 -7.48 -2.67 22.74
N LEU A 196 -7.31 -1.99 21.60
CA LEU A 196 -7.71 -0.60 21.38
C LEU A 196 -9.09 -0.45 20.70
N GLY A 197 -9.77 -1.56 20.38
CA GLY A 197 -11.14 -1.54 19.87
C GLY A 197 -11.32 -1.15 18.39
N PHE A 198 -10.29 -1.34 17.54
CA PHE A 198 -10.37 -1.23 16.07
C PHE A 198 -10.90 0.10 15.51
N LYS A 199 -10.65 1.24 16.19
CA LYS A 199 -10.70 2.58 15.59
C LYS A 199 -9.43 3.32 15.94
N LEU A 200 -8.46 3.30 15.02
CA LEU A 200 -7.11 3.76 15.26
C LEU A 200 -6.75 5.00 14.45
N MET A 201 -5.75 5.69 14.93
CA MET A 201 -4.98 6.71 14.22
C MET A 201 -3.51 6.33 14.34
N SER A 202 -2.72 6.49 13.27
CA SER A 202 -1.30 6.14 13.35
C SER A 202 -0.43 7.39 13.46
N LEU A 203 0.46 7.43 14.45
CA LEU A 203 1.60 8.32 14.54
C LEU A 203 2.90 7.53 14.33
N ASN A 204 3.31 7.36 13.08
CA ASN A 204 4.43 6.48 12.72
C ASN A 204 5.77 7.09 13.15
N SER A 205 6.74 6.25 13.50
CA SER A 205 8.15 6.64 13.67
C SER A 205 9.08 6.11 12.57
N LEU A 206 8.60 5.14 11.76
CA LEU A 206 9.28 4.57 10.60
C LEU A 206 8.32 4.42 9.39
N TRP A 207 8.81 3.86 8.29
CA TRP A 207 8.13 3.92 6.98
C TRP A 207 7.15 2.76 6.73
N TYR A 208 6.29 2.43 7.70
CA TYR A 208 5.27 1.38 7.58
C TYR A 208 3.81 1.81 7.31
N PRO A 209 3.47 3.08 6.93
CA PRO A 209 2.08 3.54 6.94
C PRO A 209 1.16 2.83 5.93
N HIS A 210 1.72 2.23 4.87
CA HIS A 210 0.95 1.45 3.89
C HIS A 210 0.25 0.25 4.53
N TYR A 211 0.92 -0.42 5.48
CA TYR A 211 0.38 -1.63 6.11
C TYR A 211 -0.74 -1.28 7.10
N TYR A 212 -0.61 -0.16 7.83
CA TYR A 212 -1.70 0.38 8.65
C TYR A 212 -2.90 0.77 7.79
N ALA A 213 -2.66 1.51 6.71
CA ALA A 213 -3.71 1.94 5.80
C ALA A 213 -4.50 0.77 5.20
N ARG A 214 -3.81 -0.30 4.78
CA ARG A 214 -4.42 -1.51 4.19
C ARG A 214 -5.33 -2.25 5.17
N ALA A 215 -5.00 -2.23 6.46
CA ALA A 215 -5.72 -3.00 7.48
C ALA A 215 -7.21 -2.61 7.61
N GLY A 216 -7.54 -1.37 7.24
CA GLY A 216 -8.92 -0.91 7.06
C GLY A 216 -9.61 -0.43 8.35
N TYR A 217 -8.89 -0.23 9.44
CA TYR A 217 -9.41 0.28 10.71
C TYR A 217 -8.72 1.55 11.23
N TYR A 218 -7.94 2.22 10.37
CA TYR A 218 -7.31 3.51 10.65
C TYR A 218 -8.10 4.67 10.00
N THR A 219 -8.24 5.79 10.70
CA THR A 219 -8.91 6.99 10.16
C THR A 219 -7.95 7.94 9.42
N LEU A 220 -6.72 8.03 9.93
CA LEU A 220 -5.67 8.96 9.50
C LEU A 220 -4.28 8.32 9.64
N LEU A 221 -3.35 8.74 8.78
CA LEU A 221 -1.95 8.35 8.81
C LEU A 221 -1.07 9.56 9.11
N GLY A 222 -0.17 9.50 10.08
CA GLY A 222 0.76 10.60 10.34
C GLY A 222 2.09 10.09 10.81
N ALA A 223 3.02 11.01 10.99
CA ALA A 223 4.35 10.71 11.49
C ALA A 223 4.70 11.72 12.57
N GLU A 224 5.38 11.24 13.59
CA GLU A 224 6.19 12.13 14.41
C GLU A 224 7.46 12.46 13.63
N THR A 225 7.84 13.73 13.65
CA THR A 225 9.00 14.24 12.89
C THR A 225 9.95 14.96 13.84
N ALA A 226 11.23 15.09 13.49
CA ALA A 226 12.32 15.50 14.40
C ALA A 226 12.70 14.42 15.45
N GLN A 227 13.05 14.80 16.70
CA GLN A 227 13.47 13.91 17.80
C GLN A 227 14.62 12.98 17.50
N GLY A 228 14.35 11.77 17.04
CA GLY A 228 15.34 10.80 16.58
C GLY A 228 14.92 10.10 15.29
N LEU A 229 14.02 10.74 14.53
CA LEU A 229 13.23 10.12 13.48
C LEU A 229 13.80 10.40 12.09
N PRO A 230 13.28 9.72 11.05
CA PRO A 230 13.82 9.83 9.70
C PRO A 230 13.58 11.20 9.04
N ASN A 231 14.14 11.38 7.84
CA ASN A 231 13.88 12.53 6.99
C ASN A 231 12.36 12.71 6.73
N ASP A 232 11.86 13.91 6.95
CA ASP A 232 10.42 14.25 6.89
C ASP A 232 9.84 14.06 5.49
N GLN A 233 10.58 14.49 4.46
CA GLN A 233 10.12 14.49 3.08
C GLN A 233 9.84 13.08 2.56
N ILE A 234 10.76 12.16 2.84
CA ILE A 234 10.58 10.74 2.49
C ILE A 234 9.50 10.12 3.37
N PHE A 235 9.42 10.50 4.65
CA PHE A 235 8.36 10.00 5.52
C PHE A 235 6.98 10.36 4.98
N TYR A 236 6.79 11.62 4.57
CA TYR A 236 5.56 12.07 3.94
C TYR A 236 5.34 11.51 2.54
N ALA A 237 6.40 11.17 1.78
CA ALA A 237 6.25 10.43 0.54
C ALA A 237 5.59 9.05 0.79
N PHE A 238 5.95 8.36 1.88
CA PHE A 238 5.28 7.12 2.31
C PHE A 238 3.85 7.36 2.79
N LEU A 239 3.61 8.38 3.60
CA LEU A 239 2.27 8.69 4.12
C LEU A 239 1.29 9.09 2.99
N ARG A 240 1.69 10.00 2.10
CA ARG A 240 0.88 10.47 0.98
C ARG A 240 0.59 9.35 -0.02
N GLY A 241 1.60 8.52 -0.31
CA GLY A 241 1.43 7.35 -1.17
C GLY A 241 0.42 6.35 -0.59
N ALA A 242 0.55 6.00 0.69
CA ALA A 242 -0.40 5.15 1.40
C ALA A 242 -1.82 5.75 1.41
N ALA A 243 -1.93 7.06 1.70
CA ALA A 243 -3.18 7.78 1.72
C ALA A 243 -3.89 7.80 0.35
N LYS A 244 -3.14 7.96 -0.76
CA LYS A 244 -3.68 7.89 -2.12
C LYS A 244 -4.07 6.47 -2.52
N GLN A 245 -3.29 5.48 -2.10
CA GLN A 245 -3.50 4.07 -2.45
C GLN A 245 -4.71 3.46 -1.75
N TYR A 246 -4.85 3.69 -0.44
CA TYR A 246 -5.90 3.06 0.38
C TYR A 246 -7.03 4.02 0.79
N GLY A 247 -6.95 5.28 0.39
CA GLY A 247 -8.00 6.27 0.58
C GLY A 247 -8.07 6.75 2.02
N LEU A 248 -7.03 7.43 2.50
CA LEU A 248 -6.99 8.06 3.83
C LEU A 248 -6.54 9.51 3.69
N ARG A 249 -6.54 10.25 4.80
CA ARG A 249 -5.86 11.54 4.89
C ARG A 249 -4.61 11.41 5.76
N VAL A 250 -3.65 12.30 5.50
CA VAL A 250 -2.44 12.40 6.30
C VAL A 250 -2.62 13.43 7.40
N TRP A 251 -1.91 13.29 8.51
CA TRP A 251 -1.76 14.32 9.52
C TRP A 251 -0.30 14.47 9.91
N GLY A 252 0.02 15.61 10.50
CA GLY A 252 1.38 15.93 10.90
C GLY A 252 1.56 16.23 12.36
N ASP A 253 2.70 15.77 12.87
CA ASP A 253 3.24 16.13 14.15
C ASP A 253 4.74 16.38 14.04
N ALA A 254 5.23 17.35 14.81
CA ALA A 254 6.65 17.60 14.95
C ALA A 254 7.03 17.62 16.43
N SER A 255 7.95 16.74 16.78
CA SER A 255 8.49 16.68 18.13
C SER A 255 9.25 17.95 18.46
N VAL A 256 9.02 18.43 19.67
CA VAL A 256 9.82 19.51 20.26
C VAL A 256 11.22 19.02 20.68
N GLY A 257 11.43 17.71 20.58
CA GLY A 257 12.64 17.05 20.98
C GLY A 257 13.68 16.77 19.94
N ASN A 258 14.88 16.54 20.44
CA ASN A 258 15.99 16.09 19.63
C ASN A 258 16.69 14.90 20.32
N ARG A 259 17.52 14.20 19.56
CA ARG A 259 18.19 12.99 20.04
C ARG A 259 19.28 13.27 21.07
N TRP A 260 19.69 14.53 21.21
CA TRP A 260 20.84 14.97 22.02
C TRP A 260 20.42 15.48 23.39
N TRP A 261 19.17 15.24 23.77
CA TRP A 261 18.67 15.50 25.09
C TRP A 261 19.58 14.88 26.15
N GLY A 262 20.15 15.74 26.99
CA GLY A 262 20.89 15.30 28.18
C GLY A 262 19.94 14.70 29.23
N PRO A 263 20.47 14.23 30.38
CA PRO A 263 19.67 13.69 31.48
C PRO A 263 18.65 14.68 32.07
N GLU A 264 18.74 15.97 31.72
CA GLU A 264 17.81 17.03 32.12
C GLU A 264 16.51 17.04 31.29
N GLY A 265 16.43 16.28 30.18
CA GLY A 265 15.27 16.26 29.29
C GLY A 265 15.05 17.59 28.52
N PRO A 266 13.93 17.73 27.80
CA PRO A 266 13.51 19.03 27.31
C PRO A 266 13.38 20.01 28.48
N LYS A 267 13.96 21.22 28.36
CA LYS A 267 13.80 22.27 29.37
C LYS A 267 12.31 22.57 29.55
N ASP A 268 11.85 22.62 30.81
CA ASP A 268 10.51 23.10 31.16
C ASP A 268 10.23 24.44 30.45
N CYS A 269 9.14 24.51 29.69
CA CYS A 269 8.71 25.72 28.99
C CYS A 269 8.28 26.85 29.95
N SER A 270 8.34 26.68 31.27
CA SER A 270 7.96 27.71 32.25
C SER A 270 8.66 29.06 32.05
N SER A 271 9.91 29.09 31.57
CA SER A 271 10.68 30.31 31.26
C SER A 271 10.52 30.84 29.84
N CYS A 272 9.65 30.24 29.01
CA CYS A 272 9.49 30.54 27.58
C CYS A 272 10.76 30.31 26.71
N THR A 273 11.76 29.58 27.20
CA THR A 273 13.04 29.29 26.49
C THR A 273 13.20 27.83 26.08
N CYS A 274 12.11 27.09 25.90
CA CYS A 274 12.16 25.62 25.75
C CYS A 274 12.74 25.07 24.44
N SER A 275 13.06 25.92 23.46
CA SER A 275 13.72 25.52 22.22
C SER A 275 15.24 25.33 22.34
N GLU A 276 15.87 25.79 23.42
CA GLU A 276 17.35 25.79 23.51
C GLU A 276 18.00 24.42 23.66
N ASN A 277 17.23 23.38 24.02
CA ASN A 277 17.72 22.01 24.19
C ASN A 277 16.91 21.01 23.33
N GLY A 278 16.12 21.46 22.35
CA GLY A 278 15.19 20.64 21.56
C GLY A 278 15.40 20.77 20.06
N THR A 279 14.37 20.42 19.28
CA THR A 279 14.31 20.77 17.85
C THR A 279 14.44 22.28 17.72
N SER A 280 15.27 22.74 16.78
CA SER A 280 15.41 24.16 16.52
C SER A 280 14.09 24.79 16.06
N LEU A 281 13.84 26.06 16.43
CA LEU A 281 12.64 26.77 15.97
C LEU A 281 12.62 26.87 14.43
N ALA A 282 13.79 26.95 13.79
CA ALA A 282 13.90 27.01 12.35
C ALA A 282 13.41 25.71 11.67
N LEU A 283 13.80 24.55 12.20
CA LEU A 283 13.33 23.27 11.70
C LEU A 283 11.84 23.08 11.96
N MET A 284 11.34 23.35 13.17
CA MET A 284 9.90 23.26 13.49
C MET A 284 9.05 24.14 12.58
N ARG A 285 9.49 25.38 12.31
CA ARG A 285 8.83 26.28 11.36
C ARG A 285 8.79 25.69 9.95
N SER A 286 9.92 25.15 9.48
CA SER A 286 10.02 24.56 8.14
C SER A 286 9.16 23.29 7.98
N LEU A 287 9.13 22.43 9.00
CA LEU A 287 8.29 21.23 9.04
C LEU A 287 6.81 21.60 9.00
N MET A 288 6.36 22.57 9.81
CA MET A 288 4.97 23.02 9.82
C MET A 288 4.48 23.42 8.42
N TYR A 289 5.17 24.36 7.76
CA TYR A 289 4.72 24.81 6.44
C TYR A 289 4.78 23.71 5.39
N GLN A 290 5.78 22.81 5.44
CA GLN A 290 5.82 21.66 4.53
C GLN A 290 4.61 20.73 4.73
N GLN A 291 4.32 20.36 5.97
CA GLN A 291 3.21 19.46 6.28
C GLN A 291 1.84 20.09 5.95
N LEU A 292 1.67 21.40 6.14
CA LEU A 292 0.50 22.12 5.66
C LEU A 292 0.37 22.08 4.13
N LEU A 293 1.48 22.25 3.39
CA LEU A 293 1.51 22.17 1.93
C LEU A 293 1.43 20.73 1.39
N TYR A 294 1.71 19.70 2.20
CA TYR A 294 1.38 18.29 1.91
C TYR A 294 -0.12 17.98 2.05
N ASN A 295 -0.94 18.99 2.37
CA ASN A 295 -2.37 18.89 2.57
C ASN A 295 -2.77 17.99 3.77
N SER A 296 -1.95 17.96 4.83
CA SER A 296 -2.31 17.34 6.10
C SER A 296 -3.65 17.84 6.63
N ALA A 297 -4.48 16.92 7.15
CA ALA A 297 -5.80 17.21 7.71
C ALA A 297 -5.71 17.69 9.17
N PHE A 298 -4.67 17.27 9.89
CA PHE A 298 -4.28 17.84 11.19
C PHE A 298 -2.81 18.23 11.17
N PHE A 299 -2.47 19.25 11.96
CA PHE A 299 -1.09 19.56 12.32
C PHE A 299 -0.97 19.83 13.83
N SER A 300 0.13 19.39 14.44
CA SER A 300 0.49 19.63 15.83
C SER A 300 2.00 19.75 16.00
N PHE A 301 2.42 20.32 17.12
CA PHE A 301 3.71 19.99 17.72
C PHE A 301 3.48 18.97 18.86
N GLU A 302 4.52 18.28 19.33
CA GLU A 302 4.35 17.33 20.43
C GLU A 302 3.97 18.05 21.74
N ALA A 303 4.50 19.26 21.96
CA ALA A 303 4.29 20.03 23.19
C ALA A 303 4.65 21.53 23.06
N GLY A 304 4.62 22.23 24.20
CA GLY A 304 5.40 23.45 24.40
C GLY A 304 4.77 24.76 23.94
N TRP A 305 3.47 24.81 23.63
CA TRP A 305 2.80 25.98 23.06
C TRP A 305 2.65 27.20 23.98
N THR A 306 2.54 26.96 25.28
CA THR A 306 2.31 28.01 26.29
C THR A 306 3.37 27.96 27.37
N CYS A 307 3.68 29.11 27.96
CA CYS A 307 4.69 29.28 29.01
C CYS A 307 4.20 30.19 30.15
N GLY A 308 5.03 30.36 31.17
CA GLY A 308 4.72 31.12 32.38
C GLY A 308 3.91 30.35 33.42
N VAL A 309 3.82 30.92 34.64
CA VAL A 309 3.22 30.25 35.83
C VAL A 309 1.76 29.83 35.59
N ASN A 310 1.01 30.61 34.81
CA ASN A 310 -0.40 30.34 34.52
C ASN A 310 -0.64 29.74 33.12
N LYS A 311 0.41 29.46 32.34
CA LYS A 311 0.32 28.92 30.97
C LYS A 311 -0.60 29.69 30.00
N THR A 312 -0.77 31.00 30.21
CA THR A 312 -1.60 31.86 29.34
C THR A 312 -0.79 32.59 28.27
N GLN A 313 0.54 32.64 28.41
CA GLN A 313 1.43 33.28 27.44
C GLN A 313 1.84 32.27 26.36
N LEU A 314 1.83 32.68 25.09
CA LEU A 314 2.37 31.86 24.01
C LEU A 314 3.90 31.78 24.12
N SER A 315 4.42 30.56 24.01
CA SER A 315 5.85 30.32 23.81
C SER A 315 6.25 30.63 22.36
N PRO A 316 7.55 30.60 22.02
CA PRO A 316 7.99 30.65 20.62
C PRO A 316 7.34 29.59 19.73
N ILE A 317 7.13 28.37 20.23
CA ILE A 317 6.45 27.28 19.49
C ILE A 317 4.97 27.62 19.29
N GLY A 318 4.30 28.15 20.33
CA GLY A 318 2.92 28.62 20.22
C GLY A 318 2.75 29.77 19.21
N ILE A 319 3.74 30.66 19.09
CA ILE A 319 3.76 31.71 18.06
C ILE A 319 3.83 31.09 16.66
N ILE A 320 4.73 30.11 16.44
CA ILE A 320 4.84 29.39 15.16
C ILE A 320 3.50 28.73 14.80
N GLN A 321 2.89 27.98 15.72
CA GLN A 321 1.62 27.31 15.46
C GLN A 321 0.50 28.31 15.15
N LYS A 322 0.40 29.40 15.91
CA LYS A 322 -0.58 30.46 15.65
C LYS A 322 -0.38 31.08 14.27
N ALA A 323 0.87 31.31 13.85
CA ALA A 323 1.18 31.81 12.51
C ALA A 323 0.77 30.83 11.41
N GLY A 324 1.03 29.52 11.59
CA GLY A 324 0.57 28.48 10.67
C GLY A 324 -0.95 28.43 10.53
N LYS A 325 -1.67 28.52 11.66
CA LYS A 325 -3.14 28.61 11.64
C LYS A 325 -3.62 29.87 10.93
N SER A 326 -3.06 31.04 11.26
CA SER A 326 -3.39 32.31 10.59
C SER A 326 -3.14 32.24 9.08
N PHE A 327 -2.05 31.59 8.66
CA PHE A 327 -1.75 31.34 7.25
C PHE A 327 -2.88 30.54 6.58
N VAL A 328 -3.28 29.41 7.16
CA VAL A 328 -4.40 28.59 6.66
C VAL A 328 -5.70 29.41 6.59
N ASP A 329 -6.07 30.11 7.67
CA ASP A 329 -7.30 30.90 7.78
C ASP A 329 -7.37 32.01 6.71
N ARG A 330 -6.24 32.70 6.45
CA ARG A 330 -6.15 33.72 5.40
C ARG A 330 -6.36 33.13 4.01
N GLN A 331 -5.85 31.93 3.76
CA GLN A 331 -6.06 31.26 2.48
C GLN A 331 -7.51 30.80 2.29
N ILE A 332 -8.21 30.40 3.36
CA ILE A 332 -9.63 30.02 3.32
C ILE A 332 -10.51 31.22 2.94
N THR A 333 -10.22 32.40 3.49
CA THR A 333 -11.01 33.63 3.22
C THR A 333 -10.87 34.13 1.77
N ALA A 334 -9.87 33.66 1.03
CA ALA A 334 -9.64 34.01 -0.38
C ALA A 334 -10.33 33.08 -1.41
N GLY A 335 -11.15 32.10 -0.99
CA GLY A 335 -11.83 31.20 -1.93
C GLY A 335 -12.65 30.05 -1.37
N GLY A 336 -12.66 29.82 -0.05
CA GLY A 336 -13.39 28.73 0.62
C GLY A 336 -12.82 27.33 0.31
N ILE A 337 -12.63 26.50 1.35
CA ILE A 337 -12.03 25.14 1.31
C ILE A 337 -10.50 25.15 1.25
N GLN A 338 -9.84 24.05 1.63
CA GLN A 338 -8.43 23.72 1.39
C GLN A 338 -7.89 24.11 -0.02
N ALA A 339 -8.80 24.40 -0.97
CA ALA A 339 -8.55 25.11 -2.23
C ALA A 339 -7.71 26.41 -2.10
N GLY A 340 -7.75 27.09 -0.95
CA GLY A 340 -6.93 28.27 -0.69
C GLY A 340 -5.41 28.00 -0.67
N ILE A 341 -4.98 26.83 -0.16
CA ILE A 341 -3.58 26.38 -0.22
C ILE A 341 -3.33 25.63 -1.53
N GLY A 342 -4.34 24.96 -2.08
CA GLY A 342 -4.24 24.19 -3.32
C GLY A 342 -3.74 22.77 -3.11
N SER A 343 -3.72 21.97 -4.18
CA SER A 343 -3.34 20.55 -4.13
C SER A 343 -1.82 20.40 -4.26
N HIS A 344 -1.19 19.62 -3.37
CA HIS A 344 0.22 19.27 -3.44
C HIS A 344 0.57 18.62 -4.78
N ILE A 345 1.64 19.09 -5.40
CA ILE A 345 2.08 18.58 -6.69
C ILE A 345 3.02 17.40 -6.47
N THR A 346 2.58 16.23 -6.95
CA THR A 346 3.37 14.99 -6.92
C THR A 346 3.52 14.46 -8.34
N GLN A 347 4.76 14.19 -8.76
CA GLN A 347 5.11 13.85 -10.13
C GLN A 347 5.82 12.51 -10.26
N PHE A 348 6.39 12.04 -9.16
CA PHE A 348 7.23 10.86 -9.12
C PHE A 348 6.60 9.84 -8.17
N ALA A 349 6.43 8.61 -8.63
CA ALA A 349 6.13 7.48 -7.77
C ALA A 349 7.31 6.51 -7.77
N ILE A 350 7.71 6.06 -6.58
CA ILE A 350 8.66 4.95 -6.43
C ILE A 350 7.86 3.73 -6.01
N LEU A 351 7.80 2.72 -6.87
CA LEU A 351 7.04 1.50 -6.66
C LEU A 351 7.93 0.43 -6.02
N LEU A 352 7.55 0.00 -4.81
CA LEU A 352 8.21 -1.08 -4.09
C LEU A 352 7.37 -2.36 -4.11
N ASP A 353 8.03 -3.50 -3.92
CA ASP A 353 7.35 -4.77 -3.70
C ASP A 353 6.54 -4.67 -2.40
N TYR A 354 5.32 -5.22 -2.43
CA TYR A 354 4.43 -5.19 -1.28
C TYR A 354 5.05 -5.76 -0.01
N PHE A 355 5.92 -6.77 -0.09
CA PHE A 355 6.56 -7.38 1.08
C PHE A 355 7.93 -6.77 1.42
N ALA A 356 8.36 -5.69 0.74
CA ALA A 356 9.72 -5.17 0.87
C ALA A 356 10.08 -4.70 2.29
N GLY A 357 9.11 -4.15 3.04
CA GLY A 357 9.36 -3.62 4.38
C GLY A 357 10.46 -2.55 4.44
N PHE A 358 10.61 -1.78 3.35
CA PHE A 358 11.70 -0.81 3.24
C PHE A 358 11.59 0.25 4.32
N GLN A 359 12.73 0.60 4.90
CA GLN A 359 12.84 1.53 6.01
C GLN A 359 14.14 2.32 5.90
N PRO A 360 14.39 3.34 6.75
CA PRO A 360 15.63 4.11 6.70
C PRO A 360 16.87 3.23 6.86
N PRO A 361 18.01 3.60 6.24
CA PRO A 361 19.25 2.82 6.34
C PRO A 361 19.79 2.72 7.77
N ARG A 362 19.48 3.69 8.63
CA ARG A 362 19.75 3.72 10.08
C ARG A 362 18.66 4.51 10.78
N HIS A 363 18.34 4.17 12.03
CA HIS A 363 17.27 4.81 12.81
C HIS A 363 17.50 4.64 14.33
N LEU A 364 16.70 5.33 15.16
CA LEU A 364 16.81 5.34 16.62
C LEU A 364 16.67 3.96 17.28
N TYR A 365 15.75 3.13 16.78
CA TYR A 365 15.35 1.88 17.44
C TYR A 365 16.34 0.72 17.34
N GLN A 366 17.42 0.84 16.56
CA GLN A 366 18.44 -0.21 16.42
C GLN A 366 19.83 0.36 16.16
N ASN A 367 20.85 -0.41 16.55
CA ASN A 367 22.25 -0.05 16.32
C ASN A 367 22.86 -0.64 15.03
N VAL A 368 22.12 -1.46 14.27
CA VAL A 368 22.60 -2.07 13.02
C VAL A 368 21.92 -1.40 11.82
N ALA A 369 22.73 -0.95 10.85
CA ALA A 369 22.23 -0.34 9.63
C ALA A 369 21.83 -1.39 8.57
N PHE A 370 21.05 -0.95 7.57
CA PHE A 370 20.67 -1.71 6.38
C PHE A 370 19.91 -2.99 6.70
N ARG A 371 18.76 -2.79 7.35
CA ARG A 371 17.79 -3.84 7.69
C ARG A 371 16.40 -3.50 7.16
N VAL A 372 15.59 -4.52 6.92
CA VAL A 372 14.14 -4.46 6.76
C VAL A 372 13.50 -5.42 7.75
N TRP A 373 12.24 -5.20 8.13
CA TRP A 373 11.49 -6.10 9.03
C TRP A 373 12.29 -6.54 10.27
N GLY A 374 12.97 -5.62 10.94
CA GLY A 374 13.75 -5.92 12.14
C GLY A 374 15.18 -6.35 11.83
N ASN A 375 15.33 -7.55 11.28
CA ASN A 375 16.62 -8.25 11.26
C ASN A 375 17.04 -8.78 9.88
N ILE A 376 16.27 -8.49 8.84
CA ILE A 376 16.55 -8.97 7.47
C ILE A 376 17.52 -8.00 6.77
N PRO A 377 18.72 -8.42 6.33
CA PRO A 377 19.67 -7.53 5.65
C PRO A 377 19.15 -6.97 4.33
N TRP A 378 19.59 -5.75 3.97
CA TRP A 378 19.40 -5.21 2.62
C TRP A 378 20.16 -6.03 1.58
N GLU A 379 19.53 -6.20 0.42
CA GLU A 379 20.16 -6.62 -0.82
C GLU A 379 20.40 -5.39 -1.73
N LYS A 380 20.96 -5.61 -2.92
CA LYS A 380 21.19 -4.52 -3.89
C LYS A 380 19.91 -3.76 -4.28
N ALA A 381 18.75 -4.42 -4.22
CA ALA A 381 17.47 -3.78 -4.51
C ALA A 381 17.15 -2.66 -3.52
N GLU A 382 17.36 -2.86 -2.22
CA GLU A 382 17.13 -1.81 -1.22
C GLU A 382 18.19 -0.69 -1.32
N PHE A 383 19.43 -1.01 -1.71
CA PHE A 383 20.42 0.02 -2.04
C PHE A 383 20.06 0.82 -3.29
N TRP A 384 19.39 0.21 -4.27
CA TRP A 384 18.81 0.91 -5.42
C TRP A 384 17.70 1.88 -4.98
N THR A 385 16.75 1.44 -4.14
CA THR A 385 15.75 2.33 -3.53
C THR A 385 16.43 3.52 -2.85
N HIS A 386 17.42 3.25 -1.98
CA HIS A 386 18.19 4.30 -1.31
C HIS A 386 18.87 5.24 -2.30
N GLY A 387 19.47 4.72 -3.36
CA GLY A 387 20.11 5.49 -4.42
C GLY A 387 19.15 6.46 -5.12
N VAL A 388 17.95 5.98 -5.48
CA VAL A 388 16.89 6.82 -6.08
C VAL A 388 16.45 7.92 -5.12
N LEU A 389 16.20 7.56 -3.85
CA LEU A 389 15.84 8.53 -2.81
C LEU A 389 16.94 9.56 -2.58
N ASN A 390 18.22 9.18 -2.64
CA ASN A 390 19.35 10.09 -2.50
C ASN A 390 19.58 10.97 -3.75
N VAL A 391 19.02 10.63 -4.91
CA VAL A 391 18.96 11.56 -6.04
C VAL A 391 17.90 12.63 -5.79
N LEU A 392 16.71 12.23 -5.34
CA LEU A 392 15.59 13.14 -5.06
C LEU A 392 15.84 14.03 -3.83
N TYR A 393 16.41 13.45 -2.79
CA TYR A 393 16.63 14.02 -1.45
C TYR A 393 18.08 13.77 -0.99
N PRO A 394 19.09 14.45 -1.57
CA PRO A 394 20.48 14.18 -1.27
C PRO A 394 20.83 14.33 0.22
N GLY A 395 21.41 13.28 0.80
CA GLY A 395 21.85 13.28 2.20
C GLY A 395 20.74 13.03 3.23
N TYR A 396 19.55 12.59 2.82
CA TYR A 396 18.45 12.31 3.75
C TYR A 396 18.84 11.34 4.88
N GLU A 397 19.79 10.42 4.64
CA GLU A 397 20.26 9.43 5.61
C GLU A 397 21.05 10.03 6.79
N THR A 398 21.32 11.33 6.75
CA THR A 398 21.93 12.07 7.85
C THR A 398 20.92 12.50 8.92
N ALA A 399 19.62 12.46 8.63
CA ALA A 399 18.54 12.78 9.56
C ALA A 399 18.75 12.09 10.91
N SER A 400 18.53 12.78 12.03
CA SER A 400 18.76 12.27 13.38
C SER A 400 20.22 11.89 13.73
N TYR A 401 21.24 12.16 12.91
CA TYR A 401 22.63 11.79 13.23
C TYR A 401 23.62 12.96 13.17
N PHE A 402 23.14 14.18 12.93
CA PHE A 402 23.97 15.38 12.86
C PHE A 402 23.45 16.43 13.84
N HIS A 403 24.36 17.04 14.60
CA HIS A 403 24.02 18.05 15.60
C HIS A 403 23.45 19.35 15.02
N ASN A 404 23.72 19.64 13.75
CA ASN A 404 23.17 20.78 13.03
C ASN A 404 21.85 20.46 12.31
N GLU A 405 21.19 19.35 12.67
CA GLU A 405 19.89 18.90 12.10
C GLU A 405 19.91 18.56 10.60
N SER A 406 21.10 18.40 10.00
CA SER A 406 21.23 18.03 8.58
C SER A 406 20.46 16.76 8.25
N GLY A 407 19.68 16.81 7.18
CA GLY A 407 18.97 15.65 6.63
C GLY A 407 17.56 15.45 7.16
N PHE A 408 17.11 16.14 8.22
CA PHE A 408 15.67 16.16 8.54
C PHE A 408 14.87 16.76 7.40
N LEU A 409 15.42 17.83 6.80
CA LEU A 409 15.04 18.39 5.51
C LEU A 409 16.26 18.37 4.59
N ALA A 410 16.07 17.84 3.39
CA ALA A 410 17.07 17.75 2.34
C ALA A 410 16.75 18.76 1.23
N PRO A 411 17.78 19.23 0.49
CA PRO A 411 17.54 19.97 -0.74
C PRO A 411 16.80 19.10 -1.76
N THR A 412 15.92 19.70 -2.55
CA THR A 412 15.12 18.98 -3.56
C THR A 412 15.19 19.70 -4.90
N PRO A 413 16.21 19.41 -5.74
CA PRO A 413 16.41 20.14 -7.00
C PRO A 413 15.25 19.96 -8.01
N PHE A 414 14.40 18.96 -7.80
CA PHE A 414 13.22 18.66 -8.61
C PHE A 414 11.90 19.09 -7.95
N GLY A 415 11.97 19.61 -6.71
CA GLY A 415 10.84 19.85 -5.82
C GLY A 415 10.46 18.59 -5.02
N ASP A 416 9.86 18.79 -3.86
CA ASP A 416 9.29 17.72 -3.05
C ASP A 416 8.00 17.19 -3.69
N ALA A 417 8.18 16.27 -4.63
CA ALA A 417 7.14 15.80 -5.53
C ALA A 417 7.11 14.27 -5.68
N ALA A 418 7.74 13.54 -4.76
CA ALA A 418 7.75 12.08 -4.77
C ALA A 418 6.74 11.48 -3.79
N ASP A 419 6.12 10.37 -4.18
CA ASP A 419 5.39 9.47 -3.28
C ASP A 419 5.97 8.05 -3.40
N MET A 420 5.81 7.27 -2.33
CA MET A 420 6.17 5.85 -2.31
C MET A 420 4.89 5.03 -2.45
N LEU A 421 4.86 4.04 -3.35
CA LEU A 421 3.73 3.13 -3.54
C LEU A 421 4.19 1.68 -3.35
N LEU A 422 3.24 0.79 -3.02
CA LEU A 422 3.48 -0.65 -3.00
C LEU A 422 2.92 -1.33 -4.27
N SER A 423 3.41 -2.52 -4.60
CA SER A 423 3.12 -3.22 -5.86
C SER A 423 1.66 -3.66 -6.02
N ASP A 424 0.85 -3.59 -4.97
CA ASP A 424 -0.60 -3.74 -5.04
C ASP A 424 -1.30 -2.44 -5.52
N ALA A 425 -0.57 -1.35 -5.78
CA ALA A 425 -1.14 -0.15 -6.39
C ALA A 425 -1.91 -0.48 -7.68
N PRO A 426 -3.16 -0.01 -7.83
CA PRO A 426 -3.95 -0.25 -9.04
C PRO A 426 -3.49 0.65 -10.20
N LEU A 427 -3.76 0.23 -11.43
CA LEU A 427 -3.34 0.95 -12.64
C LEU A 427 -3.82 2.42 -12.66
N TRP A 428 -5.07 2.69 -12.28
CA TRP A 428 -5.63 4.05 -12.27
C TRP A 428 -4.86 5.00 -11.35
N LEU A 429 -4.22 4.48 -10.29
CA LEU A 429 -3.39 5.26 -9.38
C LEU A 429 -2.03 5.55 -10.01
N LEU A 430 -1.39 4.52 -10.58
CA LEU A 430 -0.11 4.68 -11.29
C LEU A 430 -0.21 5.75 -12.39
N GLN A 431 -1.32 5.77 -13.11
CA GLN A 431 -1.60 6.74 -14.18
C GLN A 431 -1.74 8.20 -13.70
N ARG A 432 -1.81 8.45 -12.38
CA ARG A 432 -1.72 9.82 -11.81
C ARG A 432 -0.29 10.36 -11.78
N TYR A 433 0.71 9.51 -11.95
CA TYR A 433 2.12 9.88 -11.89
C TYR A 433 2.74 9.94 -13.28
N PRO A 434 3.32 11.09 -13.68
CA PRO A 434 4.09 11.20 -14.92
C PRO A 434 5.27 10.22 -15.00
N VAL A 435 5.93 9.93 -13.88
CA VAL A 435 7.08 9.03 -13.79
C VAL A 435 6.84 7.99 -12.68
N VAL A 436 7.06 6.72 -13.01
CA VAL A 436 7.13 5.62 -12.05
C VAL A 436 8.53 5.01 -12.12
N VAL A 437 9.21 4.92 -10.98
CA VAL A 437 10.49 4.20 -10.83
C VAL A 437 10.22 2.91 -10.07
N VAL A 438 10.55 1.77 -10.66
CA VAL A 438 10.53 0.48 -9.94
C VAL A 438 11.71 0.45 -8.98
N GLY A 439 11.42 0.63 -7.69
CA GLY A 439 12.42 0.81 -6.63
C GLY A 439 12.96 -0.50 -6.06
N SER A 440 12.28 -1.64 -6.24
CA SER A 440 12.77 -2.93 -5.75
C SER A 440 12.54 -4.06 -6.75
N ALA A 441 13.08 -5.25 -6.45
CA ALA A 441 12.67 -6.46 -7.15
C ALA A 441 11.21 -6.78 -6.78
N LEU A 442 10.30 -6.70 -7.75
CA LEU A 442 8.87 -6.96 -7.58
C LEU A 442 8.65 -8.47 -7.74
N ARG A 443 8.41 -9.16 -6.62
CA ARG A 443 8.39 -10.62 -6.51
C ARG A 443 6.98 -11.17 -6.28
N ALA A 444 6.08 -10.36 -5.73
CA ALA A 444 4.67 -10.70 -5.56
C ALA A 444 3.84 -10.33 -6.80
N MET A 445 2.82 -11.13 -7.11
CA MET A 445 1.83 -10.84 -8.17
C MET A 445 2.48 -10.50 -9.53
N ARG A 446 3.47 -11.29 -9.96
CA ARG A 446 4.41 -10.91 -11.02
C ARG A 446 3.69 -10.56 -12.32
N SER A 447 2.74 -11.38 -12.75
CA SER A 447 1.99 -11.20 -14.00
C SER A 447 1.05 -10.01 -13.94
N GLU A 448 0.37 -9.82 -12.80
CA GLU A 448 -0.49 -8.66 -12.57
C GLU A 448 0.29 -7.35 -12.60
N VAL A 449 1.41 -7.30 -11.89
CA VAL A 449 2.28 -6.12 -11.83
C VAL A 449 2.90 -5.84 -13.19
N ALA A 450 3.40 -6.85 -13.89
CA ALA A 450 3.93 -6.71 -15.25
C ALA A 450 2.88 -6.08 -16.17
N LYS A 451 1.65 -6.59 -16.17
CA LYS A 451 0.55 -6.06 -16.98
C LYS A 451 0.21 -4.61 -16.63
N LYS A 452 0.12 -4.27 -15.33
CA LYS A 452 -0.13 -2.89 -14.87
C LYS A 452 0.96 -1.93 -15.35
N LEU A 453 2.24 -2.34 -15.26
CA LEU A 453 3.36 -1.52 -15.69
C LEU A 453 3.38 -1.31 -17.22
N GLU A 454 3.05 -2.34 -18.00
CA GLU A 454 2.92 -2.24 -19.46
C GLU A 454 1.78 -1.30 -19.87
N ASP A 455 0.62 -1.44 -19.24
CA ASP A 455 -0.52 -0.56 -19.49
C ASP A 455 -0.25 0.89 -19.07
N TYR A 456 0.48 1.08 -17.98
CA TYR A 456 0.94 2.38 -17.52
C TYR A 456 1.82 3.06 -18.58
N VAL A 457 2.82 2.35 -19.12
CA VAL A 457 3.67 2.90 -20.19
C VAL A 457 2.87 3.14 -21.46
N ALA A 458 2.05 2.19 -21.90
CA ALA A 458 1.24 2.33 -23.10
C ALA A 458 0.30 3.56 -23.02
N GLY A 459 -0.24 3.82 -21.83
CA GLY A 459 -1.09 4.97 -21.50
C GLY A 459 -0.34 6.31 -21.32
N GLY A 460 0.97 6.35 -21.57
CA GLY A 460 1.76 7.58 -21.58
C GLY A 460 2.76 7.70 -20.44
N GLY A 461 2.84 6.74 -19.53
CA GLY A 461 3.76 6.76 -18.38
C GLY A 461 5.23 6.75 -18.77
N ILE A 462 6.09 7.29 -17.90
CA ILE A 462 7.55 7.13 -17.99
C ILE A 462 7.96 6.11 -16.94
N LEU A 463 8.29 4.89 -17.35
CA LEU A 463 8.69 3.82 -16.45
C LEU A 463 10.21 3.67 -16.46
N VAL A 464 10.83 3.74 -15.27
CA VAL A 464 12.25 3.41 -15.07
C VAL A 464 12.35 2.07 -14.35
N ILE A 465 13.07 1.13 -14.94
CA ILE A 465 13.24 -0.23 -14.39
C ILE A 465 14.67 -0.74 -14.56
N THR A 466 15.14 -1.53 -13.60
CA THR A 466 16.47 -2.15 -13.63
C THR A 466 16.41 -3.56 -14.21
N ALA A 467 17.54 -4.06 -14.71
CA ALA A 467 17.66 -5.43 -15.18
C ALA A 467 17.33 -6.46 -14.08
N ASP A 468 17.65 -6.15 -12.83
CA ASP A 468 17.34 -7.03 -11.68
C ASP A 468 15.83 -7.13 -11.44
N ALA A 469 15.10 -6.02 -11.54
CA ALA A 469 13.64 -6.02 -11.44
C ALA A 469 12.95 -6.68 -12.65
N ILE A 470 13.50 -6.52 -13.87
CA ILE A 470 12.97 -7.21 -15.06
C ILE A 470 13.03 -8.73 -14.88
N ARG A 471 14.09 -9.28 -14.27
CA ARG A 471 14.22 -10.73 -14.09
C ARG A 471 13.17 -11.35 -13.18
N THR A 472 12.51 -10.55 -12.33
CA THR A 472 11.43 -11.06 -11.47
C THR A 472 10.05 -10.89 -12.10
N LEU A 473 9.95 -10.25 -13.27
CA LEU A 473 8.68 -9.91 -13.91
C LEU A 473 8.58 -10.49 -15.33
N PRO A 474 7.43 -11.07 -15.72
CA PRO A 474 7.21 -11.55 -17.08
C PRO A 474 6.83 -10.40 -18.04
N LEU A 475 7.69 -9.41 -18.22
CA LEU A 475 7.46 -8.31 -19.17
C LEU A 475 7.55 -8.82 -20.62
N THR A 476 6.59 -8.41 -21.45
CA THR A 476 6.52 -8.78 -22.87
C THR A 476 7.48 -7.97 -23.74
N ALA A 477 7.77 -6.72 -23.36
CA ALA A 477 8.56 -5.81 -24.19
C ALA A 477 10.07 -6.07 -24.15
N VAL A 478 10.60 -6.54 -23.02
CA VAL A 478 12.03 -6.66 -22.77
C VAL A 478 12.32 -7.73 -21.74
N GLU A 479 13.42 -8.45 -21.94
CA GLU A 479 13.99 -9.39 -20.98
C GLU A 479 15.46 -8.99 -20.69
N ALA A 480 15.93 -9.23 -19.47
CA ALA A 480 17.33 -9.04 -19.12
C ALA A 480 18.04 -10.39 -18.99
N ALA A 481 19.18 -10.53 -19.67
CA ALA A 481 19.95 -11.76 -19.65
C ALA A 481 20.47 -12.12 -18.24
N SER A 482 20.83 -13.39 -18.06
CA SER A 482 21.38 -13.94 -16.81
C SER A 482 22.70 -14.69 -17.05
N GLY A 483 23.45 -14.95 -15.98
CA GLY A 483 24.66 -15.77 -16.05
C GLY A 483 25.77 -15.18 -16.92
N ARG A 484 26.15 -15.90 -17.99
CA ARG A 484 27.31 -15.64 -18.86
C ARG A 484 27.15 -14.41 -19.76
N ASP A 485 25.93 -13.94 -19.99
CA ASP A 485 25.63 -12.78 -20.84
C ASP A 485 25.61 -11.46 -20.07
N CYS A 486 26.27 -11.46 -18.90
CA CYS A 486 26.52 -10.29 -18.07
C CYS A 486 28.02 -10.02 -17.97
N ASN A 487 28.42 -8.80 -18.26
CA ASN A 487 29.80 -8.33 -18.21
C ASN A 487 30.03 -7.45 -16.98
N THR A 488 31.24 -7.49 -16.42
CA THR A 488 31.65 -6.56 -15.37
C THR A 488 32.40 -5.39 -15.99
N LEU A 489 31.81 -4.21 -15.90
CA LEU A 489 32.48 -2.96 -16.21
C LEU A 489 33.44 -2.62 -15.05
N PRO A 490 34.72 -2.30 -15.31
CA PRO A 490 35.67 -1.96 -14.25
C PRO A 490 35.39 -0.57 -13.67
N ALA A 491 35.87 -0.35 -12.45
CA ALA A 491 35.92 1.00 -11.87
C ALA A 491 36.75 1.92 -12.78
N GLY A 492 36.31 3.17 -12.92
CA GLY A 492 36.97 4.18 -13.75
C GLY A 492 36.59 4.14 -15.24
N ALA A 493 35.72 3.22 -15.67
CA ALA A 493 35.17 3.23 -17.02
C ALA A 493 34.45 4.55 -17.34
N ILE A 494 34.63 5.05 -18.56
CA ILE A 494 33.99 6.28 -19.05
C ILE A 494 32.75 5.88 -19.84
N VAL A 495 31.58 6.24 -19.31
CA VAL A 495 30.28 5.99 -19.91
C VAL A 495 29.86 7.22 -20.70
N THR A 496 29.41 7.01 -21.95
CA THR A 496 28.79 8.05 -22.77
C THR A 496 27.28 8.03 -22.53
N VAL A 497 26.72 9.13 -22.08
CA VAL A 497 25.30 9.31 -21.75
C VAL A 497 24.68 10.27 -22.76
N GLN A 498 23.70 9.79 -23.52
CA GLN A 498 22.93 10.56 -24.49
C GLN A 498 21.62 11.02 -23.85
N SER A 499 21.19 12.24 -24.15
CA SER A 499 19.93 12.76 -23.62
C SER A 499 18.73 11.87 -24.01
N ILE A 500 17.84 11.70 -23.05
CA ILE A 500 16.63 10.88 -23.15
C ILE A 500 15.54 11.67 -23.87
N SER A 501 15.43 12.96 -23.53
CA SER A 501 14.43 13.89 -24.04
C SER A 501 14.76 14.43 -25.44
N ASP A 502 16.03 14.78 -25.69
CA ASP A 502 16.48 15.34 -26.97
C ASP A 502 17.76 14.65 -27.48
N PRO A 503 17.66 13.75 -28.48
CA PRO A 503 18.82 13.04 -29.01
C PRO A 503 19.81 13.95 -29.75
N THR A 504 19.48 15.21 -30.02
CA THR A 504 20.40 16.17 -30.65
C THR A 504 21.32 16.86 -29.64
N THR A 505 20.99 16.79 -28.35
CA THR A 505 21.86 17.30 -27.28
C THR A 505 23.19 16.54 -27.29
N PRO A 506 24.35 17.21 -27.25
CA PRO A 506 25.64 16.54 -27.23
C PRO A 506 25.76 15.53 -26.08
N PRO A 507 26.26 14.31 -26.33
CA PRO A 507 26.41 13.31 -25.28
C PRO A 507 27.39 13.79 -24.21
N LYS A 508 27.09 13.47 -22.96
CA LYS A 508 27.96 13.72 -21.81
C LYS A 508 28.78 12.49 -21.49
N GLN A 509 29.95 12.68 -20.89
CA GLN A 509 30.78 11.59 -20.40
C GLN A 509 30.83 11.61 -18.88
N VAL A 510 30.74 10.43 -18.28
CA VAL A 510 30.80 10.26 -16.83
C VAL A 510 31.65 9.05 -16.46
N LYS A 511 32.39 9.17 -15.37
CA LYS A 511 33.30 8.13 -14.90
C LYS A 511 32.67 7.32 -13.77
N GLU A 512 32.63 6.00 -13.92
CA GLU A 512 32.16 5.12 -12.84
C GLU A 512 33.17 5.04 -11.69
N THR A 513 32.66 4.99 -10.45
CA THR A 513 33.48 5.01 -9.23
C THR A 513 33.80 3.61 -8.70
N ALA A 514 32.99 2.60 -9.05
CA ALA A 514 33.18 1.22 -8.64
C ALA A 514 32.78 0.26 -9.79
N PRO A 515 33.17 -1.03 -9.73
CA PRO A 515 32.80 -1.99 -10.77
C PRO A 515 31.29 -2.21 -10.84
N LEU A 516 30.76 -2.44 -12.04
CA LEU A 516 29.33 -2.60 -12.27
C LEU A 516 29.04 -3.85 -13.11
N LYS A 517 28.10 -4.69 -12.67
CA LYS A 517 27.62 -5.81 -13.47
C LYS A 517 26.51 -5.33 -14.40
N VAL A 518 26.73 -5.46 -15.71
CA VAL A 518 25.82 -5.02 -16.77
C VAL A 518 25.44 -6.24 -17.61
N CYS A 519 24.16 -6.42 -17.90
CA CYS A 519 23.64 -7.56 -18.62
C CYS A 519 23.03 -7.15 -19.95
N THR A 520 23.07 -8.06 -20.92
CA THR A 520 22.45 -7.83 -22.23
C THR A 520 20.93 -7.67 -22.08
N LEU A 521 20.38 -6.70 -22.81
CA LEU A 521 18.93 -6.44 -22.87
C LEU A 521 18.37 -7.04 -24.16
N ASN A 522 17.45 -7.99 -24.02
CA ASN A 522 16.79 -8.67 -25.11
C ASN A 522 15.42 -8.03 -25.36
N TRP A 523 15.35 -7.11 -26.30
CA TRP A 523 14.12 -6.43 -26.68
C TRP A 523 13.25 -7.32 -27.56
N ARG A 524 12.00 -7.54 -27.15
CA ARG A 524 11.00 -8.35 -27.89
C ARG A 524 9.91 -7.48 -28.53
N THR A 525 9.90 -6.19 -28.22
CA THR A 525 9.00 -5.20 -28.80
C THR A 525 9.39 -4.79 -30.21
N THR A 526 8.41 -4.42 -31.03
CA THR A 526 8.61 -3.76 -32.35
C THR A 526 8.89 -2.27 -32.23
N ALA A 527 8.75 -1.70 -31.02
CA ALA A 527 9.06 -0.31 -30.75
C ALA A 527 10.53 0.02 -31.06
N LYS A 528 10.77 1.25 -31.53
CA LYS A 528 12.14 1.74 -31.70
C LYS A 528 12.82 1.86 -30.34
N THR A 529 13.93 1.15 -30.18
CA THR A 529 14.79 1.19 -29.01
C THR A 529 16.02 2.05 -29.29
N ARG A 530 16.50 2.77 -28.27
CA ARG A 530 17.68 3.63 -28.37
C ARG A 530 18.55 3.48 -27.13
N ALA A 531 19.85 3.24 -27.32
CA ALA A 531 20.81 3.29 -26.22
C ALA A 531 20.95 4.74 -25.72
N ILE A 532 20.84 4.94 -24.41
CA ILE A 532 21.00 6.23 -23.73
C ILE A 532 22.24 6.27 -22.84
N ALA A 533 22.83 5.11 -22.52
CA ALA A 533 24.15 5.01 -21.93
C ALA A 533 24.92 3.85 -22.55
N SER A 534 26.20 4.06 -22.87
CA SER A 534 27.03 3.04 -23.50
C SER A 534 28.53 3.18 -23.20
N VAL A 535 29.25 2.05 -23.32
CA VAL A 535 30.71 1.98 -23.35
C VAL A 535 31.10 1.16 -24.58
N GLY A 536 31.61 1.81 -25.61
CA GLY A 536 31.82 1.16 -26.91
C GLY A 536 30.49 0.63 -27.47
N LEU A 537 30.42 -0.68 -27.72
CA LEU A 537 29.21 -1.36 -28.19
C LEU A 537 28.31 -1.89 -27.06
N GLN A 538 28.77 -1.86 -25.81
CA GLN A 538 27.98 -2.33 -24.67
C GLN A 538 26.96 -1.25 -24.27
N THR A 539 25.67 -1.60 -24.34
CA THR A 539 24.58 -0.77 -23.81
C THR A 539 24.49 -0.94 -22.30
N LEU A 540 24.44 0.18 -21.57
CA LEU A 540 24.27 0.25 -20.11
C LEU A 540 22.86 0.72 -19.72
N ALA A 541 22.21 1.49 -20.57
CA ALA A 541 20.80 1.84 -20.44
C ALA A 541 20.20 2.14 -21.82
N ALA A 542 18.92 1.85 -21.98
CA ALA A 542 18.19 2.08 -23.22
C ALA A 542 16.76 2.56 -22.95
N VAL A 543 16.18 3.26 -23.92
CA VAL A 543 14.80 3.72 -23.90
C VAL A 543 14.02 3.16 -25.09
N ALA A 544 12.77 2.78 -24.87
CA ALA A 544 11.81 2.37 -25.89
C ALA A 544 10.54 3.21 -25.80
N ALA A 545 10.01 3.65 -26.94
CA ALA A 545 8.71 4.32 -27.02
C ALA A 545 7.59 3.28 -27.18
N ILE A 546 6.76 3.10 -26.16
CA ILE A 546 5.68 2.10 -26.16
C ILE A 546 4.35 2.82 -25.97
N GLY A 547 3.43 2.66 -26.92
CA GLY A 547 2.21 3.45 -26.96
C GLY A 547 2.52 4.95 -27.01
N THR A 548 2.04 5.70 -26.03
CA THR A 548 2.34 7.14 -25.87
C THR A 548 3.40 7.44 -24.82
N GLY A 549 3.94 6.42 -24.15
CA GLY A 549 4.90 6.55 -23.06
C GLY A 549 6.30 6.06 -23.38
N ARG A 550 7.14 5.98 -22.34
CA ARG A 550 8.56 5.61 -22.44
C ARG A 550 8.92 4.56 -21.40
N LEU A 551 9.55 3.48 -21.86
CA LEU A 551 10.18 2.47 -21.02
C LEU A 551 11.69 2.71 -21.01
N VAL A 552 12.24 3.12 -19.86
CA VAL A 552 13.67 3.31 -19.62
C VAL A 552 14.21 2.12 -18.83
N VAL A 553 15.14 1.39 -19.43
CA VAL A 553 15.73 0.17 -18.85
C VAL A 553 17.20 0.41 -18.53
N ILE A 554 17.55 0.24 -17.26
CA ILE A 554 18.94 0.20 -16.79
C ILE A 554 19.44 -1.23 -16.86
N ALA A 555 20.51 -1.50 -17.61
CA ALA A 555 21.02 -2.84 -17.87
C ALA A 555 21.77 -3.48 -16.68
N SER A 556 21.76 -2.84 -15.51
CA SER A 556 22.41 -3.29 -14.27
C SER A 556 21.43 -3.26 -13.10
N SER A 557 21.92 -3.50 -11.88
CA SER A 557 21.18 -3.30 -10.64
C SER A 557 20.94 -1.83 -10.28
N GLY A 558 21.41 -0.87 -11.10
CA GLY A 558 21.31 0.58 -10.84
C GLY A 558 22.38 1.14 -9.88
N VAL A 559 22.92 0.28 -9.02
CA VAL A 559 23.98 0.60 -8.04
C VAL A 559 25.35 0.07 -8.45
N ALA A 560 26.40 0.83 -8.14
CA ALA A 560 27.79 0.46 -8.32
C ALA A 560 28.28 -0.49 -7.22
N GLY A 561 29.27 -1.33 -7.53
CA GLY A 561 29.76 -2.40 -6.68
C GLY A 561 29.21 -3.78 -7.06
N THR A 562 30.04 -4.81 -6.90
CA THR A 562 29.65 -6.22 -7.09
C THR A 562 29.49 -6.90 -5.74
N SER A 563 28.74 -8.00 -5.64
CA SER A 563 28.60 -8.69 -4.34
C SER A 563 29.93 -9.18 -3.77
N GLN A 564 30.91 -9.44 -4.64
CA GLN A 564 32.28 -9.79 -4.29
C GLN A 564 33.14 -8.58 -3.91
N VAL A 565 32.84 -7.41 -4.48
CA VAL A 565 33.60 -6.17 -4.30
C VAL A 565 32.61 -5.01 -4.11
N PRO A 566 31.99 -4.89 -2.91
CA PRO A 566 31.22 -3.71 -2.57
C PRO A 566 32.15 -2.50 -2.39
N ALA A 567 31.61 -1.29 -2.46
CA ALA A 567 32.38 -0.07 -2.16
C ALA A 567 32.81 0.00 -0.68
N VAL A 568 31.98 -0.59 0.20
CA VAL A 568 32.24 -0.73 1.64
C VAL A 568 31.82 -2.14 2.09
N PRO A 569 32.64 -2.87 2.88
CA PRO A 569 32.27 -4.19 3.38
C PRO A 569 31.01 -4.19 4.27
N LEU A 570 30.26 -5.30 4.24
CA LEU A 570 29.11 -5.57 5.11
C LEU A 570 29.36 -6.80 6.02
N PRO A 571 28.74 -6.89 7.21
CA PRO A 571 27.94 -5.84 7.85
C PRO A 571 28.82 -4.67 8.32
N LEU A 572 28.25 -3.46 8.40
CA LEU A 572 28.97 -2.33 9.01
C LEU A 572 29.20 -2.59 10.51
N ALA A 573 30.35 -2.16 11.03
CA ALA A 573 30.59 -2.14 12.47
C ALA A 573 29.58 -1.20 13.18
N PRO A 574 29.11 -1.52 14.39
CA PRO A 574 28.18 -0.66 15.14
C PRO A 574 28.66 0.79 15.31
N SER A 575 29.97 1.00 15.44
CA SER A 575 30.58 2.33 15.52
C SER A 575 30.46 3.14 14.23
N ALA A 576 30.32 2.47 13.07
CA ALA A 576 30.12 3.11 11.78
C ALA A 576 28.63 3.34 11.47
N SER A 577 27.74 2.42 11.86
CA SER A 577 26.29 2.57 11.66
C SER A 577 25.68 3.69 12.51
N GLN A 578 26.18 3.88 13.74
CA GLN A 578 25.69 4.91 14.68
C GLN A 578 26.60 6.15 14.74
N ALA A 579 27.50 6.33 13.77
CA ALA A 579 28.42 7.44 13.78
C ALA A 579 27.67 8.79 13.72
N VAL A 580 27.91 9.64 14.73
CA VAL A 580 27.37 11.00 14.83
C VAL A 580 28.28 11.98 14.08
N ASP A 581 27.68 12.98 13.43
CA ASP A 581 28.32 13.98 12.56
C ASP A 581 29.20 13.37 11.45
N LYS A 582 28.87 12.14 11.05
CA LYS A 582 29.55 11.41 9.99
C LYS A 582 28.51 10.83 9.03
N LYS A 583 28.83 10.92 7.74
CA LYS A 583 28.02 10.31 6.69
C LYS A 583 28.06 8.79 6.84
N LEU A 584 26.90 8.16 6.64
CA LEU A 584 26.80 6.71 6.65
C LEU A 584 27.54 6.14 5.44
N PRO A 585 28.52 5.23 5.61
CA PRO A 585 29.15 4.56 4.48
C PRO A 585 28.12 3.71 3.70
N ILE A 586 28.03 3.92 2.38
CA ILE A 586 27.07 3.20 1.52
C ILE A 586 27.81 2.10 0.72
N PRO A 587 27.54 0.80 0.98
CA PRO A 587 28.18 -0.33 0.29
C PRO A 587 27.98 -0.38 -1.22
N PHE A 588 26.78 -0.01 -1.69
CA PHE A 588 26.41 -0.02 -3.10
C PHE A 588 25.79 1.34 -3.48
N PRO A 589 26.61 2.38 -3.69
CA PRO A 589 26.11 3.70 -4.07
C PRO A 589 25.51 3.66 -5.48
N ILE A 590 24.65 4.62 -5.82
CA ILE A 590 24.11 4.73 -7.19
C ILE A 590 25.24 4.88 -8.22
N ALA A 591 25.14 4.17 -9.35
CA ALA A 591 26.10 4.32 -10.45
C ALA A 591 25.99 5.71 -11.09
N GLN A 592 27.12 6.26 -11.56
CA GLN A 592 27.18 7.67 -11.94
C GLN A 592 26.37 7.97 -13.20
N HIS A 593 26.41 7.10 -14.21
CA HIS A 593 25.54 7.27 -15.39
C HIS A 593 24.06 7.13 -15.05
N VAL A 594 23.69 6.28 -14.08
CA VAL A 594 22.30 6.10 -13.66
C VAL A 594 21.79 7.33 -12.94
N ARG A 595 22.62 7.94 -12.08
CA ARG A 595 22.32 9.23 -11.45
C ARG A 595 21.99 10.29 -12.50
N MET A 596 22.84 10.46 -13.51
CA MET A 596 22.58 11.44 -14.59
C MET A 596 21.27 11.17 -15.35
N ILE A 597 20.96 9.90 -15.61
CA ILE A 597 19.71 9.49 -16.26
C ILE A 597 18.49 9.89 -15.41
N LEU A 598 18.52 9.58 -14.11
CA LEU A 598 17.43 9.93 -13.20
C LEU A 598 17.27 11.44 -13.04
N GLU A 599 18.38 12.17 -12.90
CA GLU A 599 18.38 13.63 -12.81
C GLU A 599 17.73 14.28 -14.04
N GLU A 600 18.01 13.78 -15.26
CA GLU A 600 17.34 14.27 -16.48
C GLU A 600 15.84 13.97 -16.45
N ILE A 601 15.42 12.75 -16.10
CA ILE A 601 14.01 12.34 -16.06
C ILE A 601 13.21 13.18 -15.05
N PHE A 602 13.74 13.36 -13.83
CA PHE A 602 13.06 14.14 -12.80
C PHE A 602 13.01 15.63 -13.17
N MET A 603 14.09 16.18 -13.71
CA MET A 603 14.12 17.57 -14.17
C MET A 603 13.20 17.84 -15.37
N GLU A 604 12.97 16.83 -16.21
CA GLU A 604 12.00 16.91 -17.31
C GLU A 604 10.58 17.21 -16.81
N GLN A 605 10.21 16.68 -15.64
CA GLN A 605 8.88 16.88 -15.07
C GLN A 605 8.83 17.97 -13.99
N ALA A 606 9.96 18.41 -13.40
CA ALA A 606 9.99 19.45 -12.37
C ALA A 606 9.20 20.72 -12.76
N VAL A 607 8.41 21.28 -11.83
CA VAL A 607 7.54 22.45 -12.09
C VAL A 607 8.26 23.78 -11.91
N PHE A 608 9.02 23.90 -10.83
CA PHE A 608 9.74 25.10 -10.43
C PHE A 608 11.20 24.78 -10.14
N GLN A 609 12.04 25.81 -10.22
CA GLN A 609 13.43 25.79 -9.78
C GLN A 609 13.68 27.03 -8.93
N VAL A 610 14.44 26.88 -7.85
CA VAL A 610 14.74 27.97 -6.89
C VAL A 610 16.24 28.31 -6.80
N GLU A 611 17.08 27.45 -7.36
CA GLU A 611 18.52 27.64 -7.53
C GLU A 611 18.86 27.48 -9.02
N ASP A 612 19.93 28.15 -9.46
CA ASP A 612 20.55 27.79 -10.74
C ASP A 612 21.21 26.41 -10.59
N ALA A 613 21.31 25.64 -11.68
CA ALA A 613 21.87 24.29 -11.64
C ALA A 613 23.25 24.31 -10.98
N SER A 614 23.36 23.72 -9.80
CA SER A 614 24.58 23.65 -9.00
C SER A 614 24.90 22.19 -8.68
N ASP A 615 26.18 21.88 -8.54
CA ASP A 615 26.64 20.56 -8.10
C ASP A 615 26.36 20.29 -6.61
N SER A 616 25.77 21.25 -5.89
CA SER A 616 25.51 21.19 -4.45
C SER A 616 24.24 21.96 -4.11
N PRO A 617 23.04 21.41 -4.41
CA PRO A 617 21.78 22.05 -4.11
C PRO A 617 21.64 22.22 -2.59
N ALA A 618 21.04 23.33 -2.17
CA ALA A 618 20.91 23.71 -0.77
C ALA A 618 19.47 24.06 -0.38
N LEU A 619 18.61 24.35 -1.35
CA LEU A 619 17.23 24.74 -1.10
C LEU A 619 16.27 23.56 -1.26
N ASN A 620 15.34 23.46 -0.32
CA ASN A 620 14.15 22.64 -0.43
C ASN A 620 13.00 23.47 -0.99
N MET A 621 12.12 22.86 -1.77
CA MET A 621 10.88 23.49 -2.19
C MET A 621 9.70 22.51 -2.24
N VAL A 622 8.53 22.97 -1.80
CA VAL A 622 7.25 22.26 -1.94
C VAL A 622 6.23 23.18 -2.61
N ALA A 623 5.50 22.64 -3.58
CA ALA A 623 4.55 23.40 -4.40
C ALA A 623 3.15 22.80 -4.33
N THR A 624 2.16 23.68 -4.24
CA THR A 624 0.74 23.36 -4.38
C THR A 624 0.14 24.16 -5.54
N ARG A 625 -0.88 23.60 -6.19
CA ARG A 625 -1.62 24.26 -7.28
C ARG A 625 -3.00 24.67 -6.81
N ARG A 626 -3.31 25.97 -6.87
CA ARG A 626 -4.61 26.55 -6.51
C ARG A 626 -5.58 26.59 -7.69
N SER A 627 -5.08 27.02 -8.85
CA SER A 627 -5.86 27.14 -10.08
C SER A 627 -4.96 26.87 -11.30
N ASP A 628 -5.42 27.19 -12.51
CA ASP A 628 -4.67 26.87 -13.72
C ASP A 628 -3.30 27.55 -13.83
N ALA A 629 -3.18 28.74 -13.26
CA ALA A 629 -1.97 29.55 -13.31
C ALA A 629 -1.47 30.01 -11.93
N GLU A 630 -2.13 29.62 -10.84
CA GLU A 630 -1.79 30.06 -9.48
C GLU A 630 -1.27 28.92 -8.62
N TYR A 631 -0.17 29.19 -7.93
CA TYR A 631 0.57 28.22 -7.13
C TYR A 631 1.01 28.85 -5.81
N ILE A 632 1.12 28.04 -4.75
CA ILE A 632 1.86 28.40 -3.54
C ILE A 632 3.14 27.59 -3.53
N LEU A 633 4.26 28.26 -3.26
CA LEU A 633 5.58 27.65 -3.17
C LEU A 633 6.21 28.00 -1.82
N ALA A 634 6.50 26.98 -1.01
CA ALA A 634 7.31 27.16 0.19
C ALA A 634 8.75 26.77 -0.12
N VAL A 635 9.72 27.62 0.25
CA VAL A 635 11.15 27.43 0.01
C VAL A 635 11.90 27.53 1.32
N ALA A 636 12.71 26.51 1.62
CA ALA A 636 13.49 26.41 2.84
C ALA A 636 14.98 26.31 2.52
N ASN A 637 15.82 27.03 3.26
CA ASN A 637 17.27 26.86 3.21
C ASN A 637 17.70 25.80 4.23
N THR A 638 18.22 24.67 3.74
CA THR A 638 18.65 23.57 4.63
C THR A 638 20.04 23.79 5.25
N GLN A 639 20.70 24.90 4.91
CA GLN A 639 22.07 25.20 5.31
C GLN A 639 22.10 26.33 6.33
N LEU A 640 23.13 26.36 7.19
CA LEU A 640 23.34 27.44 8.16
C LEU A 640 23.73 28.77 7.50
N SER A 641 24.25 28.74 6.28
CA SER A 641 24.68 29.93 5.55
C SER A 641 23.60 30.44 4.59
N GLN A 642 23.58 31.76 4.38
CA GLN A 642 22.79 32.41 3.36
C GLN A 642 23.05 31.80 1.97
N ARG A 643 21.98 31.66 1.17
CA ARG A 643 22.05 31.13 -0.20
C ARG A 643 21.45 32.08 -1.22
N PRO A 644 21.99 32.14 -2.45
CA PRO A 644 21.32 32.76 -3.58
C PRO A 644 19.98 32.07 -3.85
N PHE A 645 18.99 32.86 -4.26
CA PHE A 645 17.63 32.38 -4.45
C PHE A 645 16.98 33.07 -5.65
N LYS A 646 16.38 32.27 -6.54
CA LYS A 646 15.58 32.78 -7.66
C LYS A 646 14.56 31.76 -8.13
N ILE A 647 13.28 32.12 -8.04
CA ILE A 647 12.18 31.30 -8.56
C ILE A 647 12.14 31.38 -10.09
N ARG A 648 12.14 30.22 -10.75
CA ARG A 648 11.93 30.04 -12.19
C ARG A 648 10.83 29.01 -12.39
N SER A 649 9.93 29.25 -13.34
CA SER A 649 8.91 28.29 -13.75
C SER A 649 9.35 27.54 -14.99
N ARG A 650 9.12 26.22 -15.01
CA ARG A 650 9.34 25.35 -16.17
C ARG A 650 8.06 25.10 -16.97
N ILE A 651 6.94 25.66 -16.51
CA ILE A 651 5.60 25.43 -17.06
C ILE A 651 4.95 26.71 -17.60
N GLY A 652 5.70 27.77 -17.83
CA GLY A 652 5.20 29.00 -18.43
C GLY A 652 5.85 30.26 -17.85
N PRO A 653 5.67 31.42 -18.50
CA PRO A 653 6.23 32.68 -18.02
C PRO A 653 5.52 33.13 -16.74
N ILE A 654 6.31 33.52 -15.74
CA ILE A 654 5.83 34.07 -14.47
C ILE A 654 5.27 35.48 -14.72
N LYS A 655 4.05 35.74 -14.23
CA LYS A 655 3.40 37.06 -14.21
C LYS A 655 3.75 37.82 -12.93
N SER A 656 3.64 37.17 -11.76
CA SER A 656 4.02 37.74 -10.46
C SER A 656 4.55 36.66 -9.52
N VAL A 657 5.40 37.11 -8.58
CA VAL A 657 5.85 36.35 -7.41
C VAL A 657 5.65 37.26 -6.21
N ASP A 658 4.71 36.90 -5.37
CA ASP A 658 4.29 37.70 -4.22
C ASP A 658 4.63 36.90 -2.95
N GLU A 659 5.53 37.42 -2.12
CA GLU A 659 5.86 36.77 -0.84
C GLU A 659 4.68 36.88 0.13
N VAL A 660 4.34 35.76 0.76
CA VAL A 660 3.25 35.66 1.73
C VAL A 660 3.80 35.97 3.11
N GLU A 661 3.24 36.99 3.75
CA GLU A 661 3.59 37.34 5.13
C GLU A 661 3.20 36.22 6.09
N LEU A 662 4.16 35.80 6.92
CA LEU A 662 4.02 34.81 7.97
C LEU A 662 4.04 35.56 9.31
N ASP A 663 3.02 35.35 10.15
CA ASP A 663 2.83 36.11 11.40
C ASP A 663 3.77 35.63 12.54
N ASP A 664 5.04 35.35 12.21
CA ASP A 664 6.04 34.73 13.08
C ASP A 664 7.37 35.50 13.12
N ALA A 665 7.40 36.76 12.65
CA ALA A 665 8.61 37.57 12.57
C ALA A 665 9.39 37.68 13.90
N MET A 666 8.70 37.60 15.05
CA MET A 666 9.33 37.64 16.39
C MET A 666 10.21 36.42 16.70
N VAL A 667 9.98 35.30 16.02
CA VAL A 667 10.68 34.03 16.24
C VAL A 667 11.47 33.56 15.01
N ALA A 668 11.30 34.23 13.86
CA ALA A 668 11.95 33.92 12.59
C ALA A 668 13.32 34.62 12.43
N SER A 669 14.22 34.53 13.41
CA SER A 669 15.53 35.17 13.36
C SER A 669 16.63 34.30 13.97
N CYS A 670 17.80 34.28 13.32
CA CYS A 670 19.01 33.58 13.81
C CYS A 670 19.49 34.09 15.17
N ALA A 671 19.11 35.31 15.56
CA ALA A 671 19.39 35.88 16.89
C ALA A 671 18.43 35.38 17.99
N THR A 672 17.29 34.79 17.62
CA THR A 672 16.30 34.29 18.58
C THR A 672 16.82 33.04 19.30
N PRO A 673 16.77 32.99 20.64
CA PRO A 673 17.18 31.81 21.41
C PRO A 673 16.49 30.52 20.93
N GLY A 674 17.28 29.49 20.68
CA GLY A 674 16.83 28.19 20.16
C GLY A 674 16.39 28.19 18.69
N TYR A 675 16.62 29.28 17.93
CA TYR A 675 16.35 29.28 16.48
C TYR A 675 17.28 28.37 15.70
N VAL A 676 18.57 28.40 16.02
CA VAL A 676 19.57 27.47 15.49
C VAL A 676 19.73 26.26 16.43
N PRO A 677 20.17 25.09 15.92
CA PRO A 677 20.43 23.92 16.76
C PRO A 677 21.41 24.22 17.90
N THR A 678 21.19 23.65 19.09
CA THR A 678 21.93 23.94 20.33
C THR A 678 23.45 23.86 20.20
N HIS A 679 23.95 22.92 19.41
CA HIS A 679 25.38 22.65 19.24
C HIS A 679 26.01 23.46 18.09
N THR A 680 25.26 24.39 17.50
CA THR A 680 25.77 25.34 16.52
C THR A 680 26.75 26.31 17.22
N PRO A 681 27.90 26.65 16.60
CA PRO A 681 28.82 27.62 17.18
C PRO A 681 28.14 28.94 17.53
N LYS A 682 28.51 29.55 18.67
CA LYS A 682 27.95 30.85 19.08
C LYS A 682 28.32 31.93 18.06
N GLY A 683 27.35 32.79 17.71
CA GLY A 683 27.56 33.90 16.79
C GLY A 683 27.61 33.51 15.31
N VAL A 684 27.04 32.36 14.93
CA VAL A 684 26.84 32.01 13.52
C VAL A 684 26.01 33.10 12.82
N ASP A 685 26.53 33.59 11.70
CA ASP A 685 25.83 34.53 10.82
C ASP A 685 25.03 33.75 9.79
N CYS A 686 23.70 33.74 9.96
CA CYS A 686 22.78 33.16 8.98
C CYS A 686 22.55 34.07 7.77
N GLY A 687 23.07 35.31 7.76
CA GLY A 687 22.75 36.33 6.78
C GLY A 687 21.30 36.80 6.89
N SER A 688 20.74 37.29 5.78
CA SER A 688 19.37 37.84 5.74
C SER A 688 18.60 37.43 4.48
N ASP A 689 17.27 37.38 4.64
CA ASP A 689 16.34 37.22 3.53
C ASP A 689 16.29 38.51 2.70
N SER A 690 16.32 38.37 1.38
CA SER A 690 16.17 39.48 0.44
C SER A 690 15.40 39.03 -0.81
N SER A 691 15.26 39.89 -1.81
CA SER A 691 14.68 39.50 -3.11
C SER A 691 15.54 38.51 -3.90
N THR A 692 16.82 38.33 -3.55
CA THR A 692 17.76 37.45 -4.26
C THR A 692 18.48 36.44 -3.36
N THR A 693 18.20 36.45 -2.06
CA THR A 693 18.84 35.56 -1.09
C THR A 693 17.84 35.05 -0.06
N ILE A 694 18.13 33.86 0.46
CA ILE A 694 17.45 33.28 1.62
C ILE A 694 18.48 33.07 2.73
N ALA A 695 18.17 33.52 3.94
CA ALA A 695 19.01 33.35 5.12
C ALA A 695 19.17 31.87 5.46
N GLY A 696 20.23 31.54 6.20
CA GLY A 696 20.46 30.21 6.75
C GLY A 696 19.27 29.73 7.58
N LEU A 697 18.85 28.49 7.36
CA LEU A 697 17.68 27.86 8.02
C LEU A 697 16.33 28.57 7.81
N SER A 698 16.25 29.62 7.00
CA SER A 698 15.00 30.36 6.79
C SER A 698 14.02 29.58 5.93
N GLN A 699 12.73 29.81 6.19
CA GLN A 699 11.58 29.30 5.45
C GLN A 699 10.74 30.49 4.98
N ARG A 700 10.45 30.52 3.67
CA ARG A 700 9.65 31.57 3.02
C ARG A 700 8.53 30.94 2.19
N VAL A 701 7.44 31.66 1.99
CA VAL A 701 6.27 31.19 1.22
C VAL A 701 5.92 32.24 0.18
N PHE A 702 5.63 31.81 -1.04
CA PHE A 702 5.34 32.68 -2.18
C PHE A 702 4.06 32.25 -2.88
N SER A 703 3.24 33.23 -3.26
CA SER A 703 2.18 33.08 -4.25
C SER A 703 2.76 33.36 -5.63
N ILE A 704 2.61 32.42 -6.55
CA ILE A 704 3.12 32.54 -7.92
C ILE A 704 1.95 32.53 -8.88
N THR A 705 1.87 33.56 -9.71
CA THR A 705 0.92 33.62 -10.82
C THR A 705 1.67 33.53 -12.13
N LEU A 706 1.27 32.61 -13.00
CA LEU A 706 1.78 32.48 -14.37
C LEU A 706 0.91 33.29 -15.33
N GLN A 707 1.47 33.75 -16.46
CA GLN A 707 0.63 34.35 -17.52
C GLN A 707 -0.26 33.29 -18.19
N LYS A 708 0.31 32.10 -18.40
CA LYS A 708 -0.35 30.89 -18.87
C LYS A 708 0.47 29.69 -18.45
N SER A 709 -0.18 28.63 -17.99
CA SER A 709 0.47 27.33 -17.77
C SER A 709 0.48 26.52 -19.06
N ASN A 710 1.64 25.95 -19.39
CA ASN A 710 1.87 25.02 -20.48
C ASN A 710 1.83 23.55 -19.99
N ALA A 711 1.60 23.31 -18.70
CA ALA A 711 1.52 21.96 -18.17
C ALA A 711 0.27 21.22 -18.67
N SER A 712 0.41 19.94 -18.97
CA SER A 712 -0.72 19.08 -19.31
C SER A 712 -1.36 18.49 -18.06
N ILE A 713 -2.68 18.56 -17.95
CA ILE A 713 -3.42 18.03 -16.81
C ILE A 713 -3.79 16.57 -17.06
N ILE A 714 -3.33 15.69 -16.17
CA ILE A 714 -3.75 14.29 -16.10
C ILE A 714 -5.21 14.29 -15.64
N GLN A 715 -6.09 13.76 -16.47
CA GLN A 715 -7.51 13.71 -16.16
C GLN A 715 -7.78 12.67 -15.07
N PRO A 716 -8.64 12.99 -14.08
CA PRO A 716 -9.05 12.01 -13.08
C PRO A 716 -9.76 10.84 -13.75
N GLN A 717 -9.36 9.64 -13.37
CA GLN A 717 -10.04 8.41 -13.72
C GLN A 717 -10.89 7.97 -12.54
N SER A 718 -12.13 7.57 -12.82
CA SER A 718 -12.96 6.89 -11.84
C SER A 718 -12.34 5.53 -11.51
N PRO A 719 -12.01 5.26 -10.24
CA PRO A 719 -11.57 3.93 -9.85
C PRO A 719 -12.65 2.89 -10.19
N PRO A 720 -12.25 1.65 -10.58
CA PRO A 720 -13.21 0.58 -10.80
C PRO A 720 -13.94 0.26 -9.49
N LEU A 721 -15.18 -0.22 -9.62
CA LEU A 721 -15.93 -0.74 -8.48
C LEU A 721 -15.21 -1.96 -7.91
N LEU A 722 -15.27 -2.12 -6.59
CA LEU A 722 -14.79 -3.35 -5.97
C LEU A 722 -15.61 -4.55 -6.50
N PRO A 723 -14.96 -5.72 -6.64
CA PRO A 723 -15.65 -6.94 -7.02
C PRO A 723 -16.74 -7.25 -6.00
N SER A 724 -17.83 -7.84 -6.48
CA SER A 724 -18.93 -8.27 -5.63
C SER A 724 -19.37 -9.66 -6.04
N HIS A 725 -19.60 -10.52 -5.04
CA HIS A 725 -19.98 -11.92 -5.23
C HIS A 725 -18.98 -12.71 -6.09
N ARG A 726 -17.68 -12.48 -5.90
CA ARG A 726 -16.58 -13.21 -6.57
C ARG A 726 -15.73 -13.93 -5.53
N GLY A 727 -15.59 -15.25 -5.68
CA GLY A 727 -14.95 -16.13 -4.72
C GLY A 727 -13.67 -16.79 -5.23
N LEU A 728 -12.68 -16.91 -4.34
CA LEU A 728 -11.47 -17.70 -4.54
C LEU A 728 -11.46 -18.92 -3.59
N PRO A 729 -11.33 -20.16 -4.08
CA PRO A 729 -11.07 -21.30 -3.22
C PRO A 729 -9.67 -21.22 -2.60
N LEU A 730 -9.59 -21.48 -1.31
CA LEU A 730 -8.34 -21.62 -0.59
C LEU A 730 -7.99 -23.10 -0.40
N SER A 731 -6.72 -23.44 -0.59
CA SER A 731 -6.23 -24.81 -0.46
C SER A 731 -5.76 -25.12 0.95
N GLY A 732 -6.09 -26.32 1.45
CA GLY A 732 -5.56 -26.86 2.70
C GLY A 732 -6.22 -26.28 3.96
N THR A 733 -5.62 -26.61 5.11
CA THR A 733 -6.15 -26.25 6.44
C THR A 733 -5.27 -25.24 7.19
N GLY A 734 -4.33 -24.58 6.52
CA GLY A 734 -3.47 -23.52 7.08
C GLY A 734 -4.26 -22.28 7.50
N SER A 735 -3.61 -21.23 8.02
CA SER A 735 -4.30 -20.00 8.43
C SER A 735 -5.05 -19.36 7.24
N LEU A 736 -6.35 -19.09 7.41
CA LEU A 736 -7.16 -18.38 6.41
C LEU A 736 -6.67 -16.95 6.24
N VAL A 737 -6.41 -16.28 7.36
CA VAL A 737 -5.94 -14.88 7.40
C VAL A 737 -4.64 -14.74 6.62
N GLU A 738 -3.66 -15.62 6.88
CA GLU A 738 -2.37 -15.56 6.18
C GLU A 738 -2.51 -15.79 4.68
N GLN A 739 -3.32 -16.78 4.26
CA GLN A 739 -3.55 -17.06 2.84
C GLN A 739 -4.14 -15.85 2.09
N VAL A 740 -5.02 -15.07 2.72
CA VAL A 740 -5.55 -13.83 2.14
C VAL A 740 -4.51 -12.71 2.18
N LEU A 741 -3.84 -12.51 3.32
CA LEU A 741 -2.85 -11.44 3.49
C LEU A 741 -1.65 -11.59 2.53
N LEU A 742 -1.27 -12.82 2.23
CA LEU A 742 -0.21 -13.17 1.28
C LEU A 742 -0.58 -12.92 -0.19
N ARG A 743 -1.83 -12.54 -0.48
CA ARG A 743 -2.31 -12.06 -1.79
C ARG A 743 -2.57 -10.56 -1.72
N PRO A 744 -1.58 -9.69 -2.05
CA PRO A 744 -1.73 -8.25 -1.80
C PRO A 744 -2.93 -7.60 -2.51
N SER A 745 -3.20 -8.00 -3.76
CA SER A 745 -4.33 -7.53 -4.58
C SER A 745 -5.65 -8.27 -4.33
N PHE A 746 -5.76 -9.16 -3.34
CA PHE A 746 -6.95 -10.02 -3.13
C PHE A 746 -8.28 -9.26 -3.24
N PHE A 747 -8.41 -8.16 -2.48
CA PHE A 747 -9.65 -7.37 -2.42
C PHE A 747 -9.90 -6.51 -3.67
N GLN A 748 -8.99 -6.50 -4.65
CA GLN A 748 -9.24 -5.91 -5.97
C GLN A 748 -10.01 -6.88 -6.87
N HIS A 749 -9.96 -8.19 -6.57
CA HIS A 749 -10.49 -9.24 -7.45
C HIS A 749 -11.58 -10.11 -6.80
N TRP A 750 -11.55 -10.26 -5.47
CA TRP A 750 -12.47 -11.12 -4.72
C TRP A 750 -13.02 -10.46 -3.45
N ASP A 751 -14.25 -10.87 -3.07
CA ASP A 751 -14.92 -10.52 -1.81
C ASP A 751 -15.34 -11.76 -1.00
N THR A 752 -15.07 -12.95 -1.54
CA THR A 752 -15.47 -14.23 -0.99
C THR A 752 -14.30 -15.21 -1.04
N ILE A 753 -14.21 -16.09 -0.05
CA ILE A 753 -13.35 -17.28 -0.09
C ILE A 753 -14.19 -18.54 0.10
N ALA A 754 -13.77 -19.62 -0.54
CA ALA A 754 -14.26 -20.96 -0.22
C ALA A 754 -13.18 -21.75 0.51
N VAL A 755 -13.52 -22.35 1.65
CA VAL A 755 -12.62 -23.21 2.42
C VAL A 755 -13.13 -24.65 2.41
N ASP A 756 -12.20 -25.60 2.41
CA ASP A 756 -12.53 -27.01 2.55
C ASP A 756 -13.22 -27.28 3.89
N TRP A 757 -14.24 -28.13 3.91
CA TRP A 757 -14.93 -28.50 5.16
C TRP A 757 -13.99 -29.03 6.26
N ARG A 758 -12.84 -29.64 5.90
CA ARG A 758 -11.83 -30.08 6.87
C ARG A 758 -11.20 -28.92 7.63
N TYR A 759 -11.14 -27.71 7.04
CA TYR A 759 -10.70 -26.48 7.73
C TYR A 759 -11.49 -26.26 9.02
N VAL A 760 -12.81 -26.43 8.92
CA VAL A 760 -13.77 -26.23 10.01
C VAL A 760 -13.81 -27.45 10.92
N GLU A 761 -13.69 -28.66 10.36
CA GLU A 761 -13.70 -29.89 11.16
C GLU A 761 -12.58 -29.90 12.21
N VAL A 762 -11.35 -29.58 11.81
CA VAL A 762 -10.16 -29.71 12.67
C VAL A 762 -9.96 -28.57 13.68
N ARG A 763 -10.57 -27.40 13.43
CA ARG A 763 -10.45 -26.22 14.31
C ARG A 763 -11.45 -26.25 15.45
N ASP A 764 -11.05 -25.72 16.61
CA ASP A 764 -12.01 -25.44 17.67
C ASP A 764 -12.86 -24.20 17.36
N THR A 765 -13.89 -23.99 18.17
CA THR A 765 -14.83 -22.87 18.01
C THR A 765 -14.15 -21.51 18.26
N ALA A 766 -13.15 -21.43 19.13
CA ALA A 766 -12.50 -20.17 19.46
C ALA A 766 -11.68 -19.65 18.27
N ALA A 767 -10.88 -20.51 17.65
CA ALA A 767 -10.13 -20.19 16.44
C ALA A 767 -11.05 -19.77 15.28
N LEU A 768 -12.20 -20.45 15.11
CA LEU A 768 -13.18 -20.07 14.10
C LEU A 768 -13.83 -18.70 14.37
N ILE A 769 -14.06 -18.35 15.64
CA ILE A 769 -14.56 -17.02 16.02
C ILE A 769 -13.53 -15.94 15.70
N GLU A 770 -12.24 -16.19 15.95
CA GLU A 770 -11.16 -15.26 15.60
C GLU A 770 -11.06 -15.03 14.08
N ASP A 771 -11.04 -16.12 13.30
CA ASP A 771 -11.05 -16.07 11.83
C ASP A 771 -12.27 -15.30 11.30
N ALA A 772 -13.45 -15.58 11.85
CA ALA A 772 -14.69 -14.93 11.47
C ALA A 772 -14.69 -13.44 11.82
N ALA A 773 -14.20 -13.08 13.01
CA ALA A 773 -14.10 -11.70 13.45
C ALA A 773 -13.21 -10.88 12.49
N TRP A 774 -12.07 -11.44 12.09
CA TRP A 774 -11.20 -10.83 11.09
C TRP A 774 -11.90 -10.70 9.73
N ALA A 775 -12.51 -11.79 9.22
CA ALA A 775 -13.18 -11.79 7.92
C ALA A 775 -14.32 -10.75 7.86
N ILE A 776 -15.14 -10.63 8.91
CA ILE A 776 -16.22 -9.65 8.99
C ILE A 776 -15.66 -8.21 8.94
N ARG A 777 -14.58 -7.91 9.67
CA ARG A 777 -13.92 -6.58 9.61
C ARG A 777 -13.43 -6.25 8.20
N GLN A 778 -12.93 -7.26 7.48
CA GLN A 778 -12.46 -7.10 6.10
C GLN A 778 -13.59 -7.10 5.05
N ARG A 779 -14.85 -7.32 5.47
CA ARG A 779 -16.02 -7.57 4.60
C ARG A 779 -15.84 -8.77 3.67
N LEU A 780 -15.18 -9.81 4.17
CA LEU A 780 -14.91 -11.06 3.46
C LEU A 780 -15.99 -12.11 3.78
N ARG A 781 -16.61 -12.68 2.75
CA ARG A 781 -17.54 -13.81 2.91
C ARG A 781 -16.78 -15.14 2.93
N ILE A 782 -17.15 -16.05 3.82
CA ILE A 782 -16.62 -17.41 3.87
C ILE A 782 -17.71 -18.40 3.42
N VAL A 783 -17.36 -19.28 2.49
CA VAL A 783 -18.17 -20.43 2.04
C VAL A 783 -17.47 -21.72 2.43
N VAL A 784 -18.20 -22.72 2.91
CA VAL A 784 -17.63 -24.03 3.28
C VAL A 784 -17.99 -25.07 2.23
N ASP A 785 -16.99 -25.66 1.58
CA ASP A 785 -17.18 -26.66 0.52
C ASP A 785 -16.91 -28.09 1.02
N PHE A 786 -17.94 -28.95 0.97
CA PHE A 786 -17.88 -30.37 1.32
C PHE A 786 -17.50 -31.28 0.14
N SER A 787 -17.31 -30.72 -1.06
CA SER A 787 -17.18 -31.49 -2.30
C SER A 787 -15.98 -32.44 -2.32
N SER A 788 -14.87 -32.04 -1.70
CA SER A 788 -13.65 -32.86 -1.59
C SER A 788 -13.84 -34.10 -0.70
N GLY A 789 -14.79 -34.06 0.25
CA GLY A 789 -15.10 -35.15 1.16
C GLY A 789 -16.13 -36.11 0.59
N ALA A 790 -16.90 -35.71 -0.42
CA ALA A 790 -17.95 -36.53 -1.05
C ALA A 790 -17.35 -37.61 -1.97
N ASN A 791 -16.73 -38.62 -1.37
CA ASN A 791 -15.95 -39.65 -2.03
C ASN A 791 -16.35 -41.10 -1.68
N LEU A 792 -17.46 -41.32 -0.94
CA LEU A 792 -17.96 -42.63 -0.46
C LEU A 792 -17.07 -43.33 0.59
N TYR A 793 -15.76 -43.33 0.37
CA TYR A 793 -14.71 -43.83 1.25
C TYR A 793 -13.37 -43.16 0.88
N PRO A 794 -12.55 -42.73 1.85
CA PRO A 794 -12.69 -42.92 3.30
C PRO A 794 -13.49 -41.84 4.03
N ASP A 795 -13.89 -40.75 3.36
CA ASP A 795 -14.43 -39.57 4.04
C ASP A 795 -15.96 -39.61 4.21
N LEU A 796 -16.71 -38.90 3.35
CA LEU A 796 -18.14 -38.69 3.50
C LEU A 796 -18.92 -39.65 2.60
N ARG A 797 -19.73 -40.48 3.26
CA ARG A 797 -20.67 -41.42 2.67
C ARG A 797 -22.10 -40.93 2.85
N PHE A 798 -22.80 -40.73 1.73
CA PHE A 798 -24.21 -40.33 1.70
C PHE A 798 -25.14 -41.45 1.22
N CYS A 799 -24.61 -42.62 0.84
CA CYS A 799 -25.43 -43.83 0.62
C CYS A 799 -25.42 -44.74 1.84
N ASN A 800 -26.60 -45.20 2.23
CA ASN A 800 -26.85 -46.02 3.39
C ASN A 800 -26.64 -47.52 3.07
N ASN A 801 -25.60 -47.82 2.29
CA ASN A 801 -25.13 -49.18 2.05
C ASN A 801 -24.34 -49.75 3.23
N SER A 802 -23.98 -48.89 4.20
CA SER A 802 -23.48 -49.26 5.53
C SER A 802 -23.99 -48.25 6.55
N ALA A 803 -24.99 -48.64 7.34
CA ALA A 803 -25.68 -47.74 8.27
C ALA A 803 -24.74 -47.03 9.27
N VAL A 804 -23.77 -47.76 9.82
CA VAL A 804 -22.80 -47.18 10.78
C VAL A 804 -21.95 -46.10 10.12
N GLN A 805 -21.45 -46.34 8.89
CA GLN A 805 -20.59 -45.40 8.18
C GLN A 805 -21.38 -44.21 7.61
N TYR A 806 -22.62 -44.45 7.18
CA TYR A 806 -23.55 -43.41 6.77
C TYR A 806 -23.86 -42.46 7.93
N GLU A 807 -24.29 -42.98 9.09
CA GLU A 807 -24.59 -42.13 10.25
C GLU A 807 -23.35 -41.39 10.77
N ALA A 808 -22.17 -42.03 10.73
CA ALA A 808 -20.91 -41.36 11.06
C ALA A 808 -20.62 -40.17 10.11
N SER A 809 -20.87 -40.33 8.81
CA SER A 809 -20.68 -39.28 7.81
C SER A 809 -21.66 -38.13 7.99
N ILE A 810 -22.95 -38.42 8.20
CA ILE A 810 -23.96 -37.40 8.46
C ILE A 810 -23.62 -36.62 9.73
N ALA A 811 -23.25 -37.33 10.82
CA ALA A 811 -22.86 -36.67 12.06
C ALA A 811 -21.61 -35.77 11.91
N ARG A 812 -20.65 -36.11 11.03
CA ARG A 812 -19.51 -35.24 10.71
C ARG A 812 -19.98 -33.93 10.07
N VAL A 813 -20.83 -34.02 9.05
CA VAL A 813 -21.38 -32.84 8.36
C VAL A 813 -22.23 -31.99 9.31
N GLU A 814 -23.10 -32.59 10.13
CA GLU A 814 -23.92 -31.88 11.12
C GLU A 814 -23.07 -31.13 12.16
N ARG A 815 -21.93 -31.70 12.58
CA ARG A 815 -20.98 -31.01 13.46
C ARG A 815 -20.32 -29.81 12.79
N VAL A 816 -19.92 -29.95 11.51
CA VAL A 816 -19.33 -28.84 10.75
C VAL A 816 -20.36 -27.73 10.55
N LEU A 817 -21.61 -28.06 10.17
CA LEU A 817 -22.70 -27.09 10.07
C LEU A 817 -22.94 -26.36 11.41
N GLY A 818 -22.84 -27.07 12.54
CA GLY A 818 -22.91 -26.46 13.87
C GLY A 818 -21.75 -25.47 14.12
N LYS A 819 -20.52 -25.84 13.74
CA LYS A 819 -19.34 -24.96 13.87
C LYS A 819 -19.39 -23.76 12.92
N MET A 820 -19.97 -23.88 11.74
CA MET A 820 -20.18 -22.75 10.82
C MET A 820 -21.02 -21.64 11.44
N ALA A 821 -21.96 -22.01 12.31
CA ALA A 821 -22.83 -21.09 13.03
C ALA A 821 -22.20 -20.51 14.31
N SER A 822 -20.89 -20.71 14.53
CA SER A 822 -20.17 -20.11 15.66
C SER A 822 -20.32 -18.60 15.62
N ILE A 823 -20.89 -18.04 16.67
CA ILE A 823 -21.29 -16.64 16.70
C ILE A 823 -20.12 -15.77 17.12
N VAL A 824 -19.86 -14.74 16.31
CA VAL A 824 -19.01 -13.62 16.70
C VAL A 824 -19.92 -12.60 17.36
N HIS A 825 -19.85 -12.52 18.70
CA HIS A 825 -20.68 -11.63 19.49
C HIS A 825 -19.91 -10.41 19.97
N SER A 826 -20.57 -9.25 19.89
CA SER A 826 -20.18 -8.06 20.61
C SER A 826 -21.36 -7.13 20.89
N ASP A 827 -21.48 -6.72 22.16
CA ASP A 827 -22.39 -5.65 22.61
C ASP A 827 -21.87 -4.22 22.28
N ALA A 828 -20.70 -4.10 21.65
CA ALA A 828 -20.04 -2.85 21.28
C ALA A 828 -20.28 -2.45 19.80
N PRO A 829 -20.56 -1.16 19.49
CA PRO A 829 -20.96 -0.65 18.17
C PRO A 829 -19.93 -0.80 17.04
N ASN A 830 -18.65 -1.08 17.36
CA ASN A 830 -17.55 -1.14 16.40
C ASN A 830 -16.88 -2.53 16.30
N ARG A 831 -17.58 -3.57 16.71
CA ARG A 831 -17.07 -4.95 16.64
C ARG A 831 -17.89 -5.79 15.65
N PRO A 832 -17.26 -6.81 15.05
CA PRO A 832 -17.92 -7.68 14.10
C PRO A 832 -19.06 -8.45 14.78
N ASN A 833 -20.24 -8.45 14.15
CA ASN A 833 -21.36 -9.31 14.53
C ASN A 833 -21.71 -10.19 13.33
N GLY A 834 -21.79 -11.50 13.56
CA GLY A 834 -22.04 -12.46 12.49
C GLY A 834 -21.73 -13.89 12.91
N VAL A 835 -21.58 -14.76 11.93
CA VAL A 835 -21.19 -16.17 12.11
C VAL A 835 -19.98 -16.46 11.23
N PHE A 836 -19.28 -17.56 11.50
CA PHE A 836 -18.17 -18.00 10.66
C PHE A 836 -18.58 -18.17 9.18
N SER A 837 -19.69 -18.87 8.92
CA SER A 837 -20.24 -18.97 7.56
C SER A 837 -21.72 -19.28 7.59
N SER A 838 -22.47 -18.70 6.65
CA SER A 838 -23.90 -18.96 6.42
C SER A 838 -24.16 -19.72 5.11
N HIS A 839 -23.12 -20.21 4.43
CA HIS A 839 -23.24 -20.85 3.11
C HIS A 839 -22.34 -22.07 2.99
N ALA A 840 -22.95 -23.24 2.76
CA ALA A 840 -22.26 -24.48 2.44
C ALA A 840 -22.46 -24.88 0.97
N ILE A 841 -21.44 -25.50 0.37
CA ILE A 841 -21.53 -26.20 -0.91
C ILE A 841 -21.48 -27.71 -0.62
N LEU A 842 -22.42 -28.46 -1.19
CA LEU A 842 -22.52 -29.91 -1.02
C LEU A 842 -22.44 -30.61 -2.39
N ALA A 843 -21.64 -31.67 -2.47
CA ALA A 843 -21.68 -32.61 -3.59
C ALA A 843 -22.04 -34.01 -3.08
N PHE A 844 -22.61 -34.84 -3.96
CA PHE A 844 -22.80 -36.26 -3.70
C PHE A 844 -21.70 -37.08 -4.38
N HIS A 845 -21.40 -38.26 -3.84
CA HIS A 845 -20.42 -39.18 -4.45
C HIS A 845 -21.06 -40.02 -5.55
N ARG A 846 -20.25 -40.78 -6.29
CA ARG A 846 -20.77 -41.75 -7.29
C ARG A 846 -21.52 -42.88 -6.57
N ALA A 847 -22.49 -43.48 -7.25
CA ALA A 847 -23.11 -44.70 -6.73
C ALA A 847 -22.04 -45.81 -6.62
N PRO A 848 -22.04 -46.60 -5.53
CA PRO A 848 -21.08 -47.68 -5.38
C PRO A 848 -21.30 -48.76 -6.44
N GLU A 849 -20.23 -49.30 -7.01
CA GLU A 849 -20.28 -50.47 -7.90
C GLU A 849 -20.39 -51.76 -7.07
N ASN A 850 -21.50 -51.91 -6.34
CA ASN A 850 -21.75 -53.08 -5.49
C ASN A 850 -23.23 -53.48 -5.49
N TYR A 851 -23.63 -54.37 -4.57
CA TYR A 851 -25.03 -54.84 -4.45
C TYR A 851 -26.05 -53.75 -4.06
N TYR A 852 -25.61 -52.52 -3.79
CA TYR A 852 -26.47 -51.38 -3.50
C TYR A 852 -26.76 -50.62 -4.80
N SER A 853 -27.99 -50.69 -5.28
CA SER A 853 -28.36 -50.13 -6.59
C SER A 853 -28.22 -48.61 -6.64
N SER A 854 -27.98 -48.05 -7.84
CA SER A 854 -27.93 -46.61 -8.04
C SER A 854 -29.23 -45.91 -7.66
N SER A 855 -30.38 -46.55 -7.83
CA SER A 855 -31.69 -46.03 -7.40
C SER A 855 -31.83 -45.95 -5.88
N GLN A 856 -31.34 -46.96 -5.14
CA GLN A 856 -31.32 -46.92 -3.68
C GLN A 856 -30.39 -45.81 -3.18
N CYS A 857 -29.20 -45.71 -3.77
CA CYS A 857 -28.22 -44.68 -3.44
C CYS A 857 -28.73 -43.26 -3.74
N LEU A 858 -29.47 -43.06 -4.84
CA LEU A 858 -30.09 -41.77 -5.16
C LEU A 858 -31.21 -41.40 -4.18
N ALA A 859 -32.01 -42.38 -3.72
CA ALA A 859 -33.00 -42.16 -2.67
C ALA A 859 -32.33 -41.77 -1.34
N ASP A 860 -31.21 -42.40 -1.00
CA ASP A 860 -30.42 -42.02 0.18
C ASP A 860 -29.82 -40.62 0.05
N PHE A 861 -29.35 -40.22 -1.14
CA PHE A 861 -28.88 -38.84 -1.37
C PHE A 861 -29.98 -37.81 -1.12
N ALA A 862 -31.22 -38.08 -1.57
CA ALA A 862 -32.36 -37.22 -1.28
C ALA A 862 -32.66 -37.16 0.23
N ALA A 863 -32.66 -38.31 0.92
CA ALA A 863 -32.89 -38.37 2.36
C ALA A 863 -31.78 -37.67 3.18
N ALA A 864 -30.52 -37.90 2.83
CA ALA A 864 -29.35 -37.23 3.42
C ALA A 864 -29.41 -35.72 3.18
N GLY A 865 -29.69 -35.31 1.94
CA GLY A 865 -29.87 -33.90 1.56
C GLY A 865 -30.96 -33.23 2.38
N ALA A 866 -32.14 -33.86 2.52
CA ALA A 866 -33.25 -33.32 3.31
C ALA A 866 -32.90 -33.19 4.80
N ARG A 867 -32.24 -34.20 5.39
CA ARG A 867 -31.78 -34.16 6.78
C ARG A 867 -30.78 -33.03 7.01
N LEU A 868 -29.79 -32.90 6.13
CA LEU A 868 -28.77 -31.85 6.22
C LEU A 868 -29.35 -30.46 5.98
N ALA A 869 -30.31 -30.33 5.05
CA ALA A 869 -31.04 -29.07 4.82
C ALA A 869 -31.81 -28.63 6.07
N ASN A 870 -32.53 -29.54 6.72
CA ASN A 870 -33.24 -29.26 7.98
C ASN A 870 -32.25 -28.86 9.09
N ARG A 871 -31.12 -29.55 9.21
CA ARG A 871 -30.10 -29.17 10.20
C ARG A 871 -29.52 -27.78 9.88
N ALA A 872 -29.15 -27.51 8.63
CA ALA A 872 -28.64 -26.21 8.22
C ALA A 872 -29.65 -25.07 8.46
N ALA A 873 -30.95 -25.32 8.25
CA ALA A 873 -32.00 -24.34 8.52
C ALA A 873 -32.06 -23.92 10.00
N THR A 874 -31.82 -24.84 10.95
CA THR A 874 -31.74 -24.51 12.39
C THR A 874 -30.61 -23.54 12.74
N HIS A 875 -29.65 -23.38 11.82
CA HIS A 875 -28.50 -22.50 11.94
C HIS A 875 -28.51 -21.34 10.93
N ASN A 876 -29.62 -21.14 10.18
CA ASN A 876 -29.73 -20.16 9.11
C ASN A 876 -28.64 -20.30 8.02
N ILE A 877 -28.26 -21.55 7.72
CA ILE A 877 -27.27 -21.88 6.68
C ILE A 877 -28.00 -22.26 5.39
N SER A 878 -27.57 -21.65 4.28
CA SER A 878 -27.97 -22.04 2.92
C SER A 878 -27.04 -23.12 2.38
N ILE A 879 -27.60 -24.15 1.73
CA ILE A 879 -26.83 -25.22 1.07
C ILE A 879 -26.96 -25.06 -0.44
N SER A 880 -25.84 -25.07 -1.17
CA SER A 880 -25.84 -25.15 -2.63
C SER A 880 -25.33 -26.52 -3.09
N VAL A 881 -26.21 -27.29 -3.75
CA VAL A 881 -25.89 -28.63 -4.26
C VAL A 881 -25.17 -28.51 -5.61
N ARG A 882 -23.97 -29.09 -5.73
CA ARG A 882 -23.20 -29.08 -6.98
C ARG A 882 -23.90 -29.86 -8.09
N VAL A 883 -23.97 -29.27 -9.27
CA VAL A 883 -24.60 -29.84 -10.47
C VAL A 883 -23.56 -29.98 -11.57
N GLY A 884 -23.58 -31.13 -12.26
CA GLY A 884 -22.78 -31.33 -13.47
C GLY A 884 -21.40 -31.94 -13.23
N LEU A 885 -21.12 -32.48 -12.05
CA LEU A 885 -19.84 -33.15 -11.77
C LEU A 885 -19.73 -34.51 -12.50
N PRO A 886 -18.57 -34.87 -13.09
CA PRO A 886 -18.44 -36.11 -13.87
C PRO A 886 -18.75 -37.38 -13.06
N GLY A 887 -19.81 -38.09 -13.46
CA GLY A 887 -20.26 -39.34 -12.85
C GLY A 887 -20.88 -39.18 -11.45
N LYS A 888 -21.12 -37.96 -10.97
CA LYS A 888 -21.76 -37.67 -9.68
C LYS A 888 -23.15 -37.04 -9.91
N PRO A 889 -24.22 -37.49 -9.22
CA PRO A 889 -25.52 -36.84 -9.32
C PRO A 889 -25.58 -35.54 -8.49
N PRO A 890 -26.40 -34.56 -8.87
CA PRO A 890 -27.14 -34.48 -10.13
C PRO A 890 -26.25 -34.08 -11.33
N ALA A 891 -26.44 -34.76 -12.46
CA ALA A 891 -25.60 -34.58 -13.65
C ALA A 891 -25.95 -33.34 -14.50
N ASN A 892 -27.15 -32.76 -14.34
CA ASN A 892 -27.64 -31.60 -15.10
C ASN A 892 -28.78 -30.90 -14.34
N LEU A 893 -29.22 -29.73 -14.83
CA LEU A 893 -30.27 -28.92 -14.19
C LEU A 893 -31.60 -29.69 -13.99
N PRO A 894 -32.15 -30.43 -14.98
CA PRO A 894 -33.36 -31.23 -14.75
C PRO A 894 -33.20 -32.29 -13.65
N ALA A 895 -32.08 -33.02 -13.64
CA ALA A 895 -31.80 -33.99 -12.58
C ALA A 895 -31.64 -33.33 -11.21
N ALA A 896 -31.10 -32.11 -11.17
CA ALA A 896 -30.98 -31.33 -9.95
C ALA A 896 -32.35 -30.88 -9.43
N ALA A 897 -33.24 -30.43 -10.31
CA ALA A 897 -34.62 -30.10 -9.94
C ALA A 897 -35.37 -31.30 -9.36
N ALA A 898 -35.28 -32.47 -10.01
CA ALA A 898 -35.88 -33.70 -9.51
C ALA A 898 -35.31 -34.13 -8.14
N LEU A 899 -34.00 -33.94 -7.93
CA LEU A 899 -33.38 -34.21 -6.63
C LEU A 899 -33.90 -33.25 -5.54
N LEU A 900 -34.05 -31.96 -5.84
CA LEU A 900 -34.62 -30.99 -4.90
C LEU A 900 -36.07 -31.33 -4.55
N GLU A 901 -36.88 -31.72 -5.53
CA GLU A 901 -38.26 -32.20 -5.29
C GLU A 901 -38.26 -33.43 -4.38
N ALA A 902 -37.36 -34.40 -4.62
CA ALA A 902 -37.21 -35.58 -3.77
C ALA A 902 -36.73 -35.26 -2.35
N MET A 903 -35.99 -34.16 -2.16
CA MET A 903 -35.63 -33.63 -0.85
C MET A 903 -36.79 -32.90 -0.14
N GLY A 904 -37.92 -32.71 -0.81
CA GLY A 904 -39.07 -31.95 -0.30
C GLY A 904 -39.00 -30.43 -0.59
N SER A 905 -38.18 -30.01 -1.55
CA SER A 905 -37.98 -28.61 -1.97
C SER A 905 -37.70 -27.63 -0.81
N PRO A 906 -36.70 -27.91 0.06
CA PRO A 906 -36.38 -27.06 1.20
C PRO A 906 -35.97 -25.63 0.78
N GLU A 907 -36.50 -24.63 1.47
CA GLU A 907 -36.33 -23.21 1.11
C GLU A 907 -34.89 -22.71 1.19
N ASN A 908 -34.04 -23.32 2.03
CA ASN A 908 -32.62 -22.98 2.21
C ASN A 908 -31.67 -23.76 1.29
N VAL A 909 -32.18 -24.52 0.31
CA VAL A 909 -31.35 -25.25 -0.66
C VAL A 909 -31.43 -24.62 -2.05
N ARG A 910 -30.27 -24.45 -2.67
CA ARG A 910 -30.07 -23.90 -4.02
C ARG A 910 -29.08 -24.77 -4.80
N LEU A 911 -28.77 -24.39 -6.03
CA LEU A 911 -27.85 -25.10 -6.91
C LEU A 911 -26.50 -24.38 -7.04
N ALA A 912 -25.43 -25.16 -7.11
CA ALA A 912 -24.08 -24.74 -7.51
C ALA A 912 -23.75 -25.33 -8.89
N LEU A 913 -23.90 -24.55 -9.95
CA LEU A 913 -23.79 -25.03 -11.33
C LEU A 913 -22.34 -25.04 -11.82
N GLN A 914 -21.86 -26.18 -12.32
CA GLN A 914 -20.55 -26.28 -12.98
C GLN A 914 -20.59 -25.67 -14.38
N LEU A 915 -19.89 -24.55 -14.60
CA LEU A 915 -19.86 -23.89 -15.91
C LEU A 915 -19.31 -24.81 -17.00
N ALA A 916 -18.22 -25.53 -16.71
CA ALA A 916 -17.62 -26.52 -17.61
C ALA A 916 -18.59 -27.63 -18.08
N SER A 917 -19.65 -27.92 -17.31
CA SER A 917 -20.63 -28.96 -17.68
C SER A 917 -21.67 -28.47 -18.69
N VAL A 918 -21.93 -27.16 -18.72
CA VAL A 918 -22.98 -26.55 -19.54
C VAL A 918 -22.45 -25.75 -20.73
N SER A 919 -21.19 -25.30 -20.69
CA SER A 919 -20.53 -24.51 -21.75
C SER A 919 -20.17 -25.32 -23.01
N THR A 920 -21.00 -26.30 -23.34
CA THR A 920 -20.86 -27.19 -24.51
C THR A 920 -21.87 -26.87 -25.60
N GLY A 921 -22.82 -25.99 -25.30
CA GLY A 921 -23.85 -25.52 -26.19
C GLY A 921 -24.61 -24.33 -25.60
N PRO A 922 -25.56 -23.77 -26.36
CA PRO A 922 -26.32 -22.59 -25.95
C PRO A 922 -27.27 -22.89 -24.79
N VAL A 923 -27.66 -21.84 -24.07
CA VAL A 923 -28.72 -21.91 -23.06
C VAL A 923 -30.04 -22.28 -23.74
N SER A 924 -30.70 -23.35 -23.26
CA SER A 924 -31.98 -23.80 -23.83
C SER A 924 -33.19 -23.16 -23.12
N ALA A 925 -34.34 -23.14 -23.81
CA ALA A 925 -35.58 -22.62 -23.24
C ALA A 925 -36.01 -23.37 -21.95
N SER A 926 -35.68 -24.66 -21.85
CA SER A 926 -35.93 -25.48 -20.66
C SER A 926 -35.02 -25.17 -19.46
N ASP A 927 -33.88 -24.51 -19.69
CA ASP A 927 -32.96 -24.14 -18.61
C ASP A 927 -33.42 -22.90 -17.86
N HIS A 928 -34.07 -21.93 -18.55
CA HIS A 928 -34.44 -20.64 -17.95
C HIS A 928 -35.20 -20.72 -16.62
N PRO A 929 -36.24 -21.57 -16.45
CA PRO A 929 -36.93 -21.68 -15.18
C PRO A 929 -36.04 -22.23 -14.06
N LEU A 930 -35.09 -23.10 -14.40
CA LEU A 930 -34.21 -23.78 -13.45
C LEU A 930 -33.03 -22.90 -13.03
N LEU A 931 -32.63 -21.94 -13.86
CA LEU A 931 -31.57 -20.98 -13.55
C LEU A 931 -31.89 -20.10 -12.33
N ALA A 932 -33.17 -19.87 -12.02
CA ALA A 932 -33.58 -19.18 -10.80
C ALA A 932 -33.19 -19.92 -9.51
N LEU A 933 -32.91 -21.23 -9.59
CA LEU A 933 -32.46 -22.05 -8.46
C LEU A 933 -30.95 -21.98 -8.24
N VAL A 934 -30.18 -21.42 -9.19
CA VAL A 934 -28.72 -21.37 -9.14
C VAL A 934 -28.26 -20.19 -8.28
N ALA A 935 -27.63 -20.49 -7.15
CA ALA A 935 -27.07 -19.49 -6.24
C ALA A 935 -25.54 -19.37 -6.36
N VAL A 936 -24.87 -20.41 -6.87
CA VAL A 936 -23.41 -20.44 -7.07
C VAL A 936 -23.09 -20.90 -8.49
N TRP A 937 -22.19 -20.21 -9.15
CA TRP A 937 -21.61 -20.57 -10.43
C TRP A 937 -20.16 -20.98 -10.20
N MET A 938 -19.84 -22.25 -10.46
CA MET A 938 -18.48 -22.77 -10.34
C MET A 938 -17.75 -22.51 -11.66
N ALA A 939 -16.85 -21.53 -11.65
CA ALA A 939 -16.21 -20.96 -12.83
C ALA A 939 -14.92 -21.72 -13.15
N ALA A 940 -15.00 -22.62 -14.12
CA ALA A 940 -13.89 -23.39 -14.66
C ALA A 940 -14.23 -23.90 -16.07
N GLY A 941 -13.20 -24.31 -16.82
CA GLY A 941 -13.27 -24.97 -18.11
C GLY A 941 -13.11 -26.50 -18.04
N ARG A 942 -13.24 -27.14 -19.20
CA ARG A 942 -13.08 -28.59 -19.38
C ARG A 942 -11.63 -28.94 -19.69
N SER A 943 -11.13 -30.05 -19.13
CA SER A 943 -9.87 -30.68 -19.57
C SER A 943 -10.16 -31.99 -20.30
N VAL A 944 -9.42 -32.23 -21.39
CA VAL A 944 -9.70 -33.31 -22.34
C VAL A 944 -8.45 -34.18 -22.54
N ASP A 945 -8.60 -35.50 -22.55
CA ASP A 945 -7.52 -36.46 -22.81
C ASP A 945 -7.23 -36.47 -24.30
N THR A 946 -6.11 -35.89 -24.69
CA THR A 946 -5.63 -35.95 -26.06
C THR A 946 -4.68 -37.13 -26.30
N TYR A 947 -4.24 -37.84 -25.25
CA TYR A 947 -3.22 -38.87 -25.31
C TYR A 947 -3.81 -40.27 -25.54
N ASN A 948 -4.89 -40.64 -24.83
CA ASN A 948 -5.31 -42.05 -24.79
C ASN A 948 -6.25 -42.53 -25.90
N ASP A 949 -6.94 -41.67 -26.66
CA ASP A 949 -7.91 -42.18 -27.64
C ASP A 949 -8.06 -41.39 -28.95
N GLY A 950 -7.40 -40.23 -29.12
CA GLY A 950 -7.63 -39.34 -30.27
C GLY A 950 -9.09 -38.88 -30.44
N SER A 951 -9.97 -39.20 -29.48
CA SER A 951 -11.40 -38.96 -29.44
C SER A 951 -11.77 -37.82 -28.47
N GLY A 952 -10.86 -37.49 -27.55
CA GLY A 952 -11.01 -36.34 -26.66
C GLY A 952 -11.95 -36.62 -25.49
N GLY A 953 -11.72 -37.70 -24.74
CA GLY A 953 -12.45 -37.99 -23.50
C GLY A 953 -12.30 -36.89 -22.44
N LEU A 954 -13.37 -36.55 -21.71
CA LEU A 954 -13.32 -35.58 -20.61
C LEU A 954 -12.50 -36.13 -19.43
N ILE A 955 -11.38 -35.49 -19.07
CA ILE A 955 -10.57 -35.83 -17.88
C ILE A 955 -11.08 -35.09 -16.64
N GLY A 956 -11.47 -33.82 -16.79
CA GLY A 956 -11.79 -32.97 -15.65
C GLY A 956 -12.61 -31.74 -16.01
N MET A 957 -13.13 -31.07 -14.99
CA MET A 957 -14.00 -29.90 -15.11
C MET A 957 -13.45 -28.68 -14.35
N SER A 958 -12.17 -28.72 -14.00
CA SER A 958 -11.46 -27.71 -13.21
C SER A 958 -10.29 -27.10 -14.00
N SER A 959 -10.37 -27.09 -15.34
CA SER A 959 -9.37 -26.42 -16.18
C SER A 959 -9.52 -24.90 -16.05
N PRO A 960 -8.45 -24.11 -16.17
CA PRO A 960 -8.54 -22.65 -16.16
C PRO A 960 -9.48 -22.11 -17.26
N LEU A 961 -10.30 -21.11 -16.95
CA LEU A 961 -11.11 -20.36 -17.92
C LEU A 961 -10.26 -19.71 -19.01
N ALA A 962 -9.03 -19.31 -18.66
CA ALA A 962 -8.06 -18.78 -19.60
C ALA A 962 -7.72 -19.74 -20.76
N CYS A 963 -8.01 -21.04 -20.58
CA CYS A 963 -7.69 -22.09 -21.55
C CYS A 963 -8.90 -22.57 -22.36
N LEU A 964 -10.04 -21.90 -22.23
CA LEU A 964 -11.23 -22.21 -23.02
C LEU A 964 -10.97 -22.02 -24.52
N LYS A 965 -11.46 -22.96 -25.32
CA LYS A 965 -11.49 -22.81 -26.77
C LYS A 965 -12.53 -21.76 -27.17
N ARG A 966 -12.45 -21.27 -28.41
CA ARG A 966 -13.28 -20.15 -28.89
C ARG A 966 -14.79 -20.42 -28.78
N ASP A 967 -15.21 -21.60 -29.17
CA ASP A 967 -16.60 -22.08 -29.06
C ASP A 967 -17.03 -22.23 -27.59
N GLU A 968 -16.19 -22.85 -26.75
CA GLU A 968 -16.47 -23.01 -25.32
C GLU A 968 -16.55 -21.66 -24.59
N ALA A 969 -15.67 -20.71 -24.93
CA ALA A 969 -15.67 -19.36 -24.38
C ALA A 969 -16.94 -18.59 -24.77
N GLN A 970 -17.41 -18.74 -26.01
CA GLN A 970 -18.68 -18.16 -26.44
C GLN A 970 -19.85 -18.69 -25.59
N TRP A 971 -19.96 -20.01 -25.42
CA TRP A 971 -21.03 -20.59 -24.62
C TRP A 971 -20.90 -20.24 -23.13
N ALA A 972 -19.68 -20.25 -22.58
CA ALA A 972 -19.44 -19.82 -21.21
C ALA A 972 -19.92 -18.38 -20.97
N ALA A 973 -19.65 -17.46 -21.90
CA ALA A 973 -20.14 -16.08 -21.84
C ALA A 973 -21.68 -16.00 -21.92
N GLU A 974 -22.32 -16.81 -22.77
CA GLU A 974 -23.78 -16.88 -22.86
C GLU A 974 -24.45 -17.40 -21.58
N TRP A 975 -23.88 -18.43 -20.95
CA TRP A 975 -24.35 -18.98 -19.68
C TRP A 975 -24.13 -17.99 -18.52
N LEU A 976 -22.95 -17.38 -18.43
CA LEU A 976 -22.65 -16.37 -17.41
C LEU A 976 -23.55 -15.13 -17.54
N ALA A 977 -24.00 -14.79 -18.74
CA ALA A 977 -24.96 -13.70 -18.94
C ALA A 977 -26.35 -13.99 -18.32
N GLN A 978 -26.67 -15.25 -17.99
CA GLN A 978 -27.89 -15.62 -17.27
C GLN A 978 -27.75 -15.55 -15.74
N ARG A 979 -26.54 -15.24 -15.23
CA ARG A 979 -26.26 -15.15 -13.80
C ARG A 979 -27.16 -14.09 -13.15
N ALA A 980 -28.01 -14.53 -12.23
CA ALA A 980 -28.87 -13.62 -11.46
C ALA A 980 -28.03 -12.65 -10.61
N HIS A 981 -28.50 -11.42 -10.49
CA HIS A 981 -27.85 -10.41 -9.65
C HIS A 981 -27.74 -10.91 -8.20
N GLY A 982 -26.53 -10.88 -7.63
CA GLY A 982 -26.25 -11.33 -6.26
C GLY A 982 -25.93 -12.82 -6.11
N SER A 983 -26.02 -13.63 -7.18
CA SER A 983 -25.51 -15.00 -7.14
C SER A 983 -23.97 -15.02 -7.10
N LEU A 984 -23.41 -15.98 -6.38
CA LEU A 984 -21.96 -16.12 -6.19
C LEU A 984 -21.32 -16.71 -7.44
N LEU A 985 -20.21 -16.12 -7.88
CA LEU A 985 -19.31 -16.73 -8.84
C LEU A 985 -18.04 -17.18 -8.10
N LEU A 986 -17.80 -18.48 -8.02
CA LEU A 986 -16.67 -19.06 -7.34
C LEU A 986 -15.74 -19.67 -8.38
N HIS A 987 -14.47 -19.24 -8.43
CA HIS A 987 -13.47 -19.92 -9.26
C HIS A 987 -13.37 -21.39 -8.84
N ASP A 988 -13.29 -22.32 -9.78
CA ASP A 988 -13.20 -23.77 -9.50
C ASP A 988 -12.07 -24.41 -10.32
N ALA A 989 -11.19 -23.58 -10.88
CA ALA A 989 -9.98 -24.00 -11.56
C ALA A 989 -8.95 -24.54 -10.55
N SER A 990 -8.17 -25.53 -10.98
CA SER A 990 -7.02 -26.00 -10.21
C SER A 990 -5.83 -25.08 -10.42
N PHE A 991 -5.28 -24.55 -9.32
CA PHE A 991 -4.12 -23.68 -9.33
C PHE A 991 -2.84 -24.44 -8.93
N PRO A 992 -1.65 -23.97 -9.36
CA PRO A 992 -0.37 -24.45 -8.85
C PRO A 992 -0.31 -24.45 -7.32
N ARG A 993 0.49 -25.37 -6.74
CA ARG A 993 0.68 -25.44 -5.28
C ARG A 993 1.58 -24.32 -4.75
N GLU A 994 2.56 -23.91 -5.54
CA GLU A 994 3.48 -22.83 -5.19
C GLU A 994 2.76 -21.48 -5.29
N LEU A 995 2.86 -20.66 -4.25
CA LEU A 995 2.04 -19.46 -4.10
C LEU A 995 2.26 -18.43 -5.22
N GLU A 996 3.49 -18.25 -5.70
CA GLU A 996 3.80 -17.31 -6.77
C GLU A 996 3.09 -17.69 -8.07
N ASP A 997 3.21 -18.97 -8.45
CA ASP A 997 2.60 -19.48 -9.67
C ASP A 997 1.07 -19.55 -9.53
N ALA A 998 0.57 -19.80 -8.32
CA ALA A 998 -0.85 -19.69 -8.00
C ALA A 998 -1.36 -18.25 -8.22
N GLN A 999 -0.67 -17.23 -7.71
CA GLN A 999 -1.05 -15.82 -7.90
C GLN A 999 -1.07 -15.40 -9.36
N ASP A 1000 -0.10 -15.87 -10.15
CA ASP A 1000 -0.04 -15.59 -11.57
C ASP A 1000 -1.21 -16.26 -12.32
N ALA A 1001 -1.51 -17.51 -11.99
CA ALA A 1001 -2.65 -18.23 -12.57
C ALA A 1001 -4.00 -17.63 -12.13
N GLU A 1002 -4.14 -17.24 -10.85
CA GLU A 1002 -5.31 -16.55 -10.31
C GLU A 1002 -5.58 -15.24 -11.05
N PHE A 1003 -4.54 -14.45 -11.35
CA PHE A 1003 -4.69 -13.21 -12.12
C PHE A 1003 -5.13 -13.45 -13.57
N GLU A 1004 -4.57 -14.47 -14.24
CA GLU A 1004 -5.01 -14.81 -15.60
C GLU A 1004 -6.47 -15.31 -15.62
N GLU A 1005 -6.92 -16.00 -14.57
CA GLU A 1005 -8.33 -16.37 -14.41
C GLU A 1005 -9.24 -15.17 -14.22
N VAL A 1006 -8.81 -14.15 -13.46
CA VAL A 1006 -9.56 -12.88 -13.34
C VAL A 1006 -9.72 -12.23 -14.71
N ARG A 1007 -8.64 -12.15 -15.50
CA ARG A 1007 -8.69 -11.57 -16.85
C ARG A 1007 -9.59 -12.36 -17.80
N ALA A 1008 -9.52 -13.69 -17.75
CA ALA A 1008 -10.37 -14.56 -18.55
C ALA A 1008 -11.84 -14.34 -18.20
N LEU A 1009 -12.16 -14.26 -16.91
CA LEU A 1009 -13.50 -13.98 -16.43
C LEU A 1009 -14.02 -12.61 -16.90
N GLU A 1010 -13.22 -11.55 -16.75
CA GLU A 1010 -13.59 -10.21 -17.20
C GLU A 1010 -13.86 -10.17 -18.71
N ALA A 1011 -13.06 -10.88 -19.51
CA ALA A 1011 -13.30 -11.03 -20.94
C ALA A 1011 -14.64 -11.73 -21.23
N LEU A 1012 -14.95 -12.83 -20.53
CA LEU A 1012 -16.22 -13.55 -20.70
C LEU A 1012 -17.44 -12.70 -20.30
N GLU A 1013 -17.37 -11.95 -19.20
CA GLU A 1013 -18.44 -11.03 -18.79
C GLU A 1013 -18.68 -9.92 -19.84
N LEU A 1014 -17.63 -9.52 -20.57
CA LEU A 1014 -17.71 -8.58 -21.70
C LEU A 1014 -18.03 -9.25 -23.05
N LYS A 1015 -18.29 -10.56 -23.08
CA LYS A 1015 -18.50 -11.38 -24.30
C LYS A 1015 -17.31 -11.29 -25.28
N GLN A 1016 -16.11 -11.23 -24.74
CA GLN A 1016 -14.85 -11.22 -25.47
C GLN A 1016 -14.11 -12.55 -25.28
N MET A 1017 -13.17 -12.83 -26.18
CA MET A 1017 -12.28 -13.99 -26.03
C MET A 1017 -11.34 -13.77 -24.86
N PRO A 1018 -11.14 -14.80 -23.99
CA PRO A 1018 -10.06 -14.78 -23.02
C PRO A 1018 -8.71 -14.50 -23.71
N PRO A 1019 -7.82 -13.74 -23.05
CA PRO A 1019 -6.48 -13.51 -23.56
C PRO A 1019 -5.71 -14.83 -23.64
N ALA A 1020 -4.78 -14.95 -24.62
CA ALA A 1020 -3.88 -16.10 -24.66
C ALA A 1020 -2.93 -16.08 -23.45
N THR A 1021 -2.75 -17.23 -22.80
CA THR A 1021 -1.96 -17.34 -21.57
C THR A 1021 -0.99 -18.52 -21.62
N SER A 1022 0.09 -18.44 -20.82
CA SER A 1022 1.08 -19.52 -20.70
C SER A 1022 0.64 -20.64 -19.75
N ILE A 1023 -0.43 -20.45 -18.98
CA ILE A 1023 -0.94 -21.47 -18.04
C ILE A 1023 -1.68 -22.62 -18.74
N CYS A 1024 -1.86 -22.53 -20.06
CA CYS A 1024 -2.58 -23.51 -20.87
C CYS A 1024 -1.71 -24.63 -21.42
N THR A 1025 -0.53 -24.87 -20.84
CA THR A 1025 0.26 -26.05 -21.16
C THR A 1025 -0.46 -27.31 -20.68
N SER A 1026 -1.08 -28.02 -21.61
CA SER A 1026 -1.19 -29.47 -21.55
C SER A 1026 0.22 -30.03 -21.60
N ASP A 1027 0.70 -30.55 -20.48
CA ASP A 1027 1.47 -31.79 -20.36
C ASP A 1027 2.12 -31.79 -18.98
N GLY A 1028 1.66 -32.69 -18.11
CA GLY A 1028 2.48 -33.10 -16.99
C GLY A 1028 3.70 -33.84 -17.54
N GLU A 1029 4.76 -33.11 -17.86
CA GLU A 1029 6.11 -33.60 -17.56
C GLU A 1029 6.30 -33.42 -16.05
N GLU A 1030 5.62 -34.29 -15.27
CA GLU A 1030 6.13 -34.64 -13.96
C GLU A 1030 7.51 -35.25 -14.17
N ASP A 1031 8.51 -34.70 -13.47
CA ASP A 1031 9.79 -35.31 -13.20
C ASP A 1031 9.64 -36.83 -13.02
N GLN A 1032 10.12 -37.59 -14.00
CA GLN A 1032 10.17 -39.05 -13.95
C GLN A 1032 11.20 -39.61 -12.96
N ASP A 1033 11.78 -38.80 -12.07
CA ASP A 1033 12.92 -39.21 -11.23
C ASP A 1033 12.61 -39.43 -9.74
N SER A 1034 11.34 -39.48 -9.29
CA SER A 1034 11.04 -39.76 -7.88
C SER A 1034 10.00 -40.84 -7.59
N LEU A 1035 9.91 -41.87 -8.45
CA LEU A 1035 9.24 -43.14 -8.11
C LEU A 1035 10.21 -44.32 -8.25
N GLN A 1036 11.23 -44.34 -7.39
CA GLN A 1036 11.88 -45.58 -6.96
C GLN A 1036 11.72 -45.73 -5.44
N TYR A 1037 10.90 -46.72 -5.07
CA TYR A 1037 10.85 -47.44 -3.79
C TYR A 1037 10.63 -46.64 -2.49
N VAL A 1038 9.45 -46.79 -1.87
CA VAL A 1038 9.15 -47.63 -0.67
C VAL A 1038 7.65 -47.60 -0.40
#